data_AF-A0A7C5LH98-F1
#
_entry.id   AF-A0A7C5LH98-F1
#
_cell.length_a   1.000
_cell.length_b   1.000
_cell.length_c   1.000
_cell.angle_alpha   90.00
_cell.angle_beta   90.00
_cell.angle_gamma   90.00
#
_symmetry.space_group_name_H-M   'P 1'
#
loop_
_entity.id
_entity.type
_entity.pdbx_description
1 polymer ?
#
loop_
_entity_poly.entity_id
_entity_poly.type
_entity_poly.pdbx_seq_one_letter_code
_entity_poly.pdbx_strand_id
1 'polypeptide(L)'
;MRRLLFLFLSLAAWPSLAAPLPDEVREAVAQLQKYDYTQPRSAPYTLEQFTPKADAEQRAALAALLARTIVAPDTTPLGRTILCQHLALVAGETERKMIAPLLNDPQTAGDARIVLEPLTELPPTPGKNACLADIASPKPASRIAGLTMLARFYPHDAMPPLLNAMDDPDPQVRATAIQLAGRLDATALATRLPKLDGPRQALALSVLAERKVTTARDAVLALVNSGDELVRLAAIQALGAVGNASDVPLLAGLARNENAAVKSAAETALTQLTGKGTDEAILAGMMSGTPAERVVMINAAAGRQILGLGPVLLILAQDKEETVREAALKALARVGGVDVYPPLVELLCSMQNPLLENAIIAVGRRLEDKSARLTPLLTLLKRDGVSVDAQVSVLRTLPPVGGPEALAPVCERLASADQKLKDAAVRALCDWPDIAALPELKKIAADPSAGPLYRALAERAVTRLSAPSSGGKASSRPRVSSAERREALAKSLPSGTRLVVYLDCGPQTDSASAEGARLRVTRGKSWRWDDEPSATVAFDPVAVVVEASGLDPQKRYRLGFTWWDYDANGRAQSVWIGDRRLIEKTALPQRQGPVTLTVPIPADAIREGKITIEFRREAASNAVVSELWLVEDATAVSESRDNEIPALMPLVKANAGAPKKALIVTGLEYPGHKWRETAPLLAETIGADNRLEVSVVEQPEFLASPKLAAYDVIVLNYQNHNVSPPEGALANLKRVVEAGKGLVLVHFACGAFMDWPTKTVSKDFLMIAGRVWNPNRRGHDPYGTFMVNIVDAQHPITKGMADFETTDELYTCLDGDVPVQVLAKATSKVDRKDYPMAFVLRPGNGRTFHCVLGHDVKAFNPPVRELYRRGTAWAAGL
;
A
#
# COMPACT_ATOMS: atom_id res chain seq x y z
N MET A 1 -52.67 61.15 -30.70
CA MET A 1 -53.69 61.18 -29.61
C MET A 1 -53.32 60.05 -28.66
N ARG A 2 -53.01 60.16 -27.37
CA ARG A 2 -52.90 61.18 -26.29
C ARG A 2 -51.76 60.64 -25.37
N ARG A 3 -50.74 61.43 -24.98
CA ARG A 3 -50.53 62.10 -23.65
C ARG A 3 -50.60 61.12 -22.44
N LEU A 4 -49.75 61.12 -21.40
CA LEU A 4 -48.68 62.01 -20.92
C LEU A 4 -47.90 61.31 -19.76
N LEU A 5 -46.70 61.84 -19.52
CA LEU A 5 -45.71 61.64 -18.44
C LEU A 5 -46.20 61.94 -16.98
N PHE A 6 -45.52 61.32 -16.00
CA PHE A 6 -44.88 61.91 -14.77
C PHE A 6 -45.52 61.85 -13.35
N LEU A 7 -44.79 61.12 -12.48
CA LEU A 7 -44.14 61.50 -11.19
C LEU A 7 -44.89 61.58 -9.82
N PHE A 8 -44.23 60.92 -8.85
CA PHE A 8 -44.09 61.10 -7.39
C PHE A 8 -45.26 60.84 -6.42
N LEU A 9 -45.03 59.88 -5.51
CA LEU A 9 -44.99 60.15 -4.07
C LEU A 9 -44.34 59.00 -3.28
N SER A 10 -43.37 59.37 -2.44
CA SER A 10 -42.69 58.55 -1.45
C SER A 10 -43.42 58.54 -0.11
N LEU A 11 -43.28 57.40 0.60
CA LEU A 11 -43.26 57.22 2.06
C LEU A 11 -44.57 57.39 2.86
N ALA A 12 -45.15 56.24 3.24
CA ALA A 12 -45.57 55.99 4.61
C ALA A 12 -45.21 54.54 4.98
N ALA A 13 -44.39 54.40 6.02
CA ALA A 13 -43.80 53.17 6.50
C ALA A 13 -44.78 52.34 7.35
N TRP A 14 -44.66 51.02 7.26
CA TRP A 14 -45.00 50.07 8.32
C TRP A 14 -44.08 48.83 8.20
N PRO A 15 -43.81 48.16 9.32
CA PRO A 15 -42.58 48.31 10.10
C PRO A 15 -41.46 47.39 9.60
N SER A 16 -40.21 47.79 9.79
CA SER A 16 -39.09 46.84 9.78
C SER A 16 -39.19 45.96 11.04
N LEU A 17 -39.61 44.72 10.84
CA LEU A 17 -39.17 43.61 11.69
C LEU A 17 -38.07 42.89 10.90
N ALA A 18 -36.94 42.65 11.57
CA ALA A 18 -35.69 42.22 10.96
C ALA A 18 -35.81 40.84 10.28
N ALA A 19 -35.38 40.82 9.02
CA ALA A 19 -34.92 39.76 8.12
C ALA A 19 -35.45 38.32 8.31
N PRO A 20 -36.10 37.70 7.30
CA PRO A 20 -36.50 36.32 7.50
C PRO A 20 -35.36 35.34 7.15
N LEU A 21 -34.20 35.79 6.67
CA LEU A 21 -32.97 34.96 6.54
C LEU A 21 -31.71 35.84 6.70
N PRO A 22 -30.60 35.35 7.27
CA PRO A 22 -29.29 36.01 7.20
C PRO A 22 -28.79 36.15 5.75
N ASP A 23 -27.97 37.18 5.45
CA ASP A 23 -27.37 37.36 4.12
C ASP A 23 -26.52 36.16 3.70
N GLU A 24 -25.74 35.61 4.64
CA GLU A 24 -24.93 34.41 4.43
C GLU A 24 -25.76 33.21 3.96
N VAL A 25 -27.00 33.08 4.43
CA VAL A 25 -27.91 32.01 4.03
C VAL A 25 -28.45 32.25 2.63
N ARG A 26 -28.79 33.50 2.28
CA ARG A 26 -29.19 33.86 0.91
C ARG A 26 -28.07 33.62 -0.09
N GLU A 27 -26.86 34.04 0.26
CA GLU A 27 -25.66 33.83 -0.56
C GLU A 27 -25.34 32.34 -0.70
N ALA A 28 -25.46 31.56 0.37
CA ALA A 28 -25.28 30.11 0.32
C ALA A 28 -26.26 29.44 -0.65
N VAL A 29 -27.55 29.80 -0.61
CA VAL A 29 -28.54 29.27 -1.56
C VAL A 29 -28.22 29.68 -3.00
N ALA A 30 -27.77 30.92 -3.22
CA ALA A 30 -27.38 31.41 -4.55
C ALA A 30 -26.13 30.68 -5.09
N GLN A 31 -25.13 30.41 -4.23
CA GLN A 31 -23.95 29.63 -4.59
C GLN A 31 -24.34 28.18 -4.92
N LEU A 32 -25.27 27.60 -4.16
CA LEU A 32 -25.78 26.25 -4.39
C LEU A 32 -26.48 26.08 -5.74
N GLN A 33 -27.03 27.15 -6.32
CA GLN A 33 -27.62 27.10 -7.66
C GLN A 33 -26.60 26.64 -8.72
N LYS A 34 -25.35 27.10 -8.62
CA LYS A 34 -24.28 26.79 -9.59
C LYS A 34 -23.21 25.85 -9.02
N TYR A 35 -23.57 25.02 -8.06
CA TYR A 35 -22.61 24.26 -7.26
C TYR A 35 -22.13 22.98 -7.93
N ASP A 36 -20.84 22.71 -7.81
CA ASP A 36 -20.18 21.47 -8.23
C ASP A 36 -19.10 21.05 -7.21
N TYR A 37 -18.51 19.86 -7.41
CA TYR A 37 -17.53 19.29 -6.48
C TYR A 37 -16.19 20.02 -6.41
N THR A 38 -15.94 21.01 -7.26
CA THR A 38 -14.71 21.82 -7.25
C THR A 38 -14.81 23.03 -6.33
N GLN A 39 -16.03 23.40 -5.92
CA GLN A 39 -16.29 24.56 -5.08
C GLN A 39 -16.24 24.21 -3.58
N PRO A 40 -15.79 25.15 -2.71
CA PRO A 40 -15.72 24.93 -1.27
C PRO A 40 -17.07 24.55 -0.64
N ARG A 41 -17.05 23.72 0.41
CA ARG A 41 -18.28 23.28 1.12
C ARG A 41 -18.92 24.35 2.02
N SER A 42 -18.49 25.60 1.94
CA SER A 42 -19.01 26.69 2.78
C SER A 42 -20.53 26.87 2.62
N ALA A 43 -21.05 26.88 1.39
CA ALA A 43 -22.49 27.06 1.16
C ALA A 43 -23.37 25.90 1.68
N PRO A 44 -23.05 24.61 1.40
CA PRO A 44 -23.74 23.49 2.06
C PRO A 44 -23.68 23.60 3.60
N TYR A 45 -22.51 23.90 4.15
CA TYR A 45 -22.30 23.99 5.59
C TYR A 45 -23.12 25.10 6.25
N THR A 46 -23.25 26.27 5.60
CA THR A 46 -24.09 27.37 6.07
C THR A 46 -25.56 26.94 6.18
N LEU A 47 -26.09 26.20 5.20
CA LEU A 47 -27.45 25.66 5.27
C LEU A 47 -27.61 24.56 6.34
N GLU A 48 -26.61 23.68 6.49
CA GLU A 48 -26.58 22.64 7.53
C GLU A 48 -26.62 23.23 8.94
N GLN A 49 -25.93 24.35 9.18
CA GLN A 49 -25.94 25.03 10.48
C GLN A 49 -27.22 25.82 10.73
N PHE A 50 -27.79 26.43 9.69
CA PHE A 50 -28.92 27.35 9.81
C PHE A 50 -30.28 26.63 9.85
N THR A 51 -30.52 25.69 8.92
CA THR A 51 -31.84 25.03 8.74
C THR A 51 -32.43 24.42 10.02
N PRO A 52 -31.65 23.75 10.88
CA PRO A 52 -32.16 23.17 12.13
C PRO A 52 -32.50 24.21 13.21
N LYS A 53 -31.89 25.40 13.14
CA LYS A 53 -32.03 26.48 14.12
C LYS A 53 -33.04 27.55 13.71
N ALA A 54 -33.52 27.49 12.47
CA ALA A 54 -34.44 28.47 11.92
C ALA A 54 -35.78 28.47 12.68
N ASP A 55 -36.25 29.65 13.07
CA ASP A 55 -37.57 29.84 13.66
C ASP A 55 -38.70 29.68 12.63
N ALA A 56 -39.97 29.80 13.04
CA ALA A 56 -41.11 29.58 12.15
C ALA A 56 -41.14 30.54 10.94
N GLU A 57 -40.76 31.81 11.12
CA GLU A 57 -40.74 32.82 10.05
C GLU A 57 -39.58 32.56 9.10
N GLN A 58 -38.42 32.23 9.66
CA GLN A 58 -37.22 31.86 8.89
C GLN A 58 -37.39 30.57 8.10
N ARG A 59 -38.07 29.57 8.66
CA ARG A 59 -38.38 28.31 7.96
C ARG A 59 -39.29 28.54 6.77
N ALA A 60 -40.31 29.39 6.91
CA ALA A 60 -41.21 29.74 5.80
C ALA A 60 -40.46 30.47 4.68
N ALA A 61 -39.60 31.43 5.01
CA ALA A 61 -38.82 32.15 4.03
C ALA A 61 -37.74 31.27 3.36
N LEU A 62 -37.09 30.39 4.14
CA LEU A 62 -36.13 29.41 3.62
C LEU A 62 -36.80 28.44 2.66
N ALA A 63 -37.96 27.90 3.02
CA ALA A 63 -38.72 26.98 2.18
C ALA A 63 -39.07 27.62 0.83
N ALA A 64 -39.57 28.86 0.85
CA ALA A 64 -39.90 29.60 -0.36
C ALA A 64 -38.66 29.89 -1.22
N LEU A 65 -37.51 30.22 -0.61
CA LEU A 65 -36.27 30.49 -1.32
C LEU A 65 -35.70 29.21 -1.96
N LEU A 66 -35.58 28.13 -1.21
CA LEU A 66 -35.07 26.84 -1.69
C LEU A 66 -35.91 26.30 -2.84
N ALA A 67 -37.23 26.35 -2.70
CA ALA A 67 -38.14 25.81 -3.71
C ALA A 67 -38.06 26.59 -5.04
N ARG A 68 -37.86 27.92 -4.99
CA ARG A 68 -37.60 28.73 -6.20
C ARG A 68 -36.26 28.39 -6.84
N THR A 69 -35.22 28.20 -6.05
CA THR A 69 -33.89 27.86 -6.58
C THR A 69 -33.87 26.45 -7.17
N ILE A 70 -34.58 25.48 -6.59
CA ILE A 70 -34.64 24.11 -7.12
C ILE A 70 -35.24 24.04 -8.54
N VAL A 71 -36.31 24.81 -8.77
CA VAL A 71 -37.01 24.83 -10.07
C VAL A 71 -36.36 25.75 -11.10
N ALA A 72 -35.29 26.48 -10.73
CA ALA A 72 -34.56 27.30 -11.68
C ALA A 72 -33.83 26.42 -12.71
N PRO A 73 -33.86 26.80 -14.01
CA PRO A 73 -33.35 25.96 -15.10
C PRO A 73 -31.83 25.80 -15.09
N ASP A 74 -31.10 26.75 -14.50
CA ASP A 74 -29.64 26.74 -14.39
C ASP A 74 -29.13 26.10 -13.08
N THR A 75 -30.02 25.52 -12.28
CA THR A 75 -29.63 24.80 -11.06
C THR A 75 -28.91 23.51 -11.41
N THR A 76 -27.66 23.36 -10.96
CA THR A 76 -26.87 22.16 -11.23
C THR A 76 -27.50 20.93 -10.56
N PRO A 77 -27.26 19.70 -11.07
CA PRO A 77 -27.79 18.49 -10.44
C PRO A 77 -27.40 18.35 -8.96
N LEU A 78 -26.13 18.61 -8.63
CA LEU A 78 -25.64 18.55 -7.25
C LEU A 78 -26.24 19.65 -6.36
N GLY A 79 -26.35 20.87 -6.88
CA GLY A 79 -27.03 21.97 -6.22
C GLY A 79 -28.47 21.64 -5.89
N ARG A 80 -29.19 21.08 -6.87
CA ARG A 80 -30.59 20.66 -6.75
C ARG A 80 -30.78 19.61 -5.66
N THR A 81 -29.93 18.58 -5.61
CA THR A 81 -29.99 17.56 -4.55
C THR A 81 -29.83 18.16 -3.16
N ILE A 82 -28.82 19.03 -2.95
CA ILE A 82 -28.56 19.65 -1.64
C ILE A 82 -29.73 20.55 -1.25
N LEU A 83 -30.23 21.39 -2.16
CA LEU A 83 -31.36 22.27 -1.90
C LEU A 83 -32.63 21.47 -1.57
N CYS A 84 -32.89 20.33 -2.25
CA CYS A 84 -34.02 19.45 -1.96
C CYS A 84 -33.92 18.79 -0.57
N GLN A 85 -32.72 18.42 -0.12
CA GLN A 85 -32.51 17.88 1.24
C GLN A 85 -32.88 18.90 2.33
N HIS A 86 -32.50 20.16 2.14
CA HIS A 86 -32.88 21.24 3.06
C HIS A 86 -34.36 21.59 2.95
N LEU A 87 -34.90 21.63 1.73
CA LEU A 87 -36.31 21.93 1.50
C LEU A 87 -37.20 20.87 2.17
N ALA A 88 -36.84 19.58 2.13
CA ALA A 88 -37.58 18.52 2.81
C ALA A 88 -37.78 18.77 4.32
N LEU A 89 -36.82 19.46 4.95
CA LEU A 89 -36.87 19.79 6.38
C LEU A 89 -37.82 20.95 6.71
N VAL A 90 -38.10 21.84 5.74
CA VAL A 90 -38.86 23.09 5.95
C VAL A 90 -40.08 23.25 5.05
N ALA A 91 -40.30 22.35 4.09
CA ALA A 91 -41.33 22.47 3.04
C ALA A 91 -42.76 22.39 3.58
N GLY A 92 -43.54 23.43 3.28
CA GLY A 92 -44.99 23.43 3.40
C GLY A 92 -45.68 22.85 2.17
N GLU A 93 -47.00 22.87 2.17
CA GLU A 93 -47.79 22.31 1.08
C GLU A 93 -47.64 23.09 -0.24
N THR A 94 -47.44 24.41 -0.15
CA THR A 94 -47.19 25.28 -1.31
C THR A 94 -45.91 24.87 -2.02
N GLU A 95 -44.80 24.70 -1.30
CA GLU A 95 -43.51 24.34 -1.88
C GLU A 95 -43.54 22.93 -2.46
N ARG A 96 -44.20 21.98 -1.79
CA ARG A 96 -44.40 20.62 -2.33
C ARG A 96 -45.17 20.65 -3.65
N LYS A 97 -46.20 21.49 -3.79
CA LYS A 97 -46.89 21.69 -5.08
C LYS A 97 -45.97 22.26 -6.17
N MET A 98 -45.01 23.12 -5.83
CA MET A 98 -44.03 23.64 -6.79
C MET A 98 -43.02 22.58 -7.26
N ILE A 99 -42.68 21.62 -6.40
CA ILE A 99 -41.70 20.56 -6.71
C ILE A 99 -42.36 19.37 -7.44
N ALA A 100 -43.66 19.13 -7.26
CA ALA A 100 -44.40 18.02 -7.87
C ALA A 100 -44.17 17.82 -9.39
N PRO A 101 -44.10 18.87 -10.24
CA PRO A 101 -43.85 18.70 -11.67
C PRO A 101 -42.48 18.07 -12.01
N LEU A 102 -41.47 18.21 -11.14
CA LEU A 102 -40.13 17.66 -11.33
C LEU A 102 -40.10 16.12 -11.25
N LEU A 103 -41.16 15.47 -10.74
CA LEU A 103 -41.28 14.00 -10.78
C LEU A 103 -41.38 13.44 -12.21
N ASN A 104 -41.79 14.26 -13.18
CA ASN A 104 -42.00 13.83 -14.55
C ASN A 104 -40.72 13.83 -15.39
N ASP A 105 -39.63 14.41 -14.89
CA ASP A 105 -38.34 14.42 -15.56
C ASP A 105 -37.39 13.41 -14.89
N PRO A 106 -36.89 12.39 -15.62
CA PRO A 106 -35.98 11.38 -15.09
C PRO A 106 -34.72 11.94 -14.40
N GLN A 107 -34.26 13.13 -14.79
CA GLN A 107 -33.07 13.76 -14.21
C GLN A 107 -33.33 14.47 -12.89
N THR A 108 -34.58 14.87 -12.62
CA THR A 108 -34.95 15.64 -11.42
C THR A 108 -35.92 14.89 -10.48
N ALA A 109 -36.46 13.76 -10.92
CA ALA A 109 -37.39 12.94 -10.15
C ALA A 109 -36.81 12.42 -8.82
N GLY A 110 -35.50 12.14 -8.77
CA GLY A 110 -34.82 11.74 -7.53
C GLY A 110 -34.84 12.85 -6.48
N ASP A 111 -34.50 14.06 -6.88
CA ASP A 111 -34.49 15.24 -6.01
C ASP A 111 -35.91 15.66 -5.60
N ALA A 112 -36.88 15.53 -6.51
CA ALA A 112 -38.28 15.82 -6.23
C ALA A 112 -38.87 14.86 -5.19
N ARG A 113 -38.51 13.57 -5.23
CA ARG A 113 -38.95 12.58 -4.22
C ARG A 113 -38.48 12.93 -2.82
N ILE A 114 -37.27 13.46 -2.65
CA ILE A 114 -36.72 13.90 -1.34
C ILE A 114 -37.68 14.89 -0.66
N VAL A 115 -38.31 15.78 -1.43
CA VAL A 115 -39.22 16.82 -0.92
C VAL A 115 -40.67 16.34 -0.83
N LEU A 116 -41.09 15.36 -1.63
CA LEU A 116 -42.49 14.96 -1.78
C LEU A 116 -42.89 13.71 -1.00
N GLU A 117 -41.92 12.94 -0.52
CA GLU A 117 -42.17 11.79 0.35
C GLU A 117 -42.67 12.29 1.73
N PRO A 118 -43.84 11.84 2.23
CA PRO A 118 -44.30 12.21 3.56
C PRO A 118 -43.45 11.53 4.63
N LEU A 119 -43.04 12.29 5.65
CA LEU A 119 -42.50 11.82 6.93
C LEU A 119 -43.53 10.95 7.67
N THR A 120 -43.83 9.76 7.16
CA THR A 120 -44.74 8.81 7.82
C THR A 120 -44.08 7.51 8.27
N GLU A 121 -42.78 7.30 8.03
CA GLU A 121 -42.05 6.18 8.64
C GLU A 121 -40.62 6.56 9.08
N LEU A 122 -40.50 7.55 9.99
CA LEU A 122 -39.51 7.38 11.05
C LEU A 122 -40.14 6.45 12.09
N PRO A 123 -39.45 5.41 12.59
CA PRO A 123 -39.91 4.75 13.79
C PRO A 123 -40.10 5.83 14.88
N PRO A 124 -41.13 5.72 15.74
CA PRO A 124 -41.38 6.73 16.76
C PRO A 124 -40.09 6.94 17.56
N THR A 125 -39.77 8.19 17.88
CA THR A 125 -38.65 8.51 18.79
C THR A 125 -38.82 7.62 20.02
N PRO A 126 -37.92 6.64 20.24
CA PRO A 126 -38.08 5.70 21.34
C PRO A 126 -38.06 6.53 22.61
N GLY A 127 -39.08 6.37 23.46
CA GLY A 127 -39.16 7.17 24.68
C GLY A 127 -37.88 7.00 25.50
N LYS A 128 -37.36 8.08 26.09
CA LYS A 128 -36.15 8.07 26.93
C LYS A 128 -36.15 6.90 27.94
N ASN A 129 -37.30 6.61 28.55
CA ASN A 129 -37.46 5.50 29.50
C ASN A 129 -37.31 4.11 28.86
N ALA A 130 -37.72 3.95 27.59
CA ALA A 130 -37.49 2.71 26.84
C ALA A 130 -36.00 2.53 26.55
N CYS A 131 -35.28 3.60 26.15
CA CYS A 131 -33.83 3.54 25.99
C CYS A 131 -33.13 3.15 27.31
N LEU A 132 -33.55 3.73 28.43
CA LEU A 132 -33.01 3.39 29.76
C LEU A 132 -33.34 1.95 30.18
N ALA A 133 -34.54 1.45 29.85
CA ALA A 133 -34.90 0.05 30.09
C ALA A 133 -34.04 -0.91 29.26
N ASP A 134 -33.77 -0.58 28.00
CA ASP A 134 -32.87 -1.35 27.13
C ASP A 134 -31.43 -1.36 27.65
N ILE A 135 -30.95 -0.26 28.23
CA ILE A 135 -29.64 -0.16 28.90
C ILE A 135 -29.57 -1.07 30.13
N ALA A 136 -30.69 -1.27 30.84
CA ALA A 136 -30.76 -2.18 31.99
C ALA A 136 -30.97 -3.66 31.61
N SER A 137 -31.10 -3.97 30.32
CA SER A 137 -31.37 -5.33 29.85
C SER A 137 -30.21 -6.30 30.13
N PRO A 138 -30.50 -7.57 30.49
CA PRO A 138 -29.45 -8.60 30.61
C PRO A 138 -28.77 -8.89 29.26
N LYS A 139 -29.40 -8.57 28.12
CA LYS A 139 -28.87 -8.83 26.77
C LYS A 139 -27.92 -7.70 26.33
N PRO A 140 -26.64 -7.99 26.01
CA PRO A 140 -25.69 -6.97 25.54
C PRO A 140 -26.16 -6.19 24.31
N ALA A 141 -26.78 -6.87 23.34
CA ALA A 141 -27.31 -6.22 22.13
C ALA A 141 -28.39 -5.16 22.45
N SER A 142 -29.25 -5.42 23.44
CA SER A 142 -30.24 -4.44 23.91
C SER A 142 -29.56 -3.26 24.58
N ARG A 143 -28.53 -3.48 25.40
CA ARG A 143 -27.77 -2.39 26.03
C ARG A 143 -27.10 -1.49 24.99
N ILE A 144 -26.47 -2.08 23.98
CA ILE A 144 -25.88 -1.35 22.84
C ILE A 144 -26.94 -0.52 22.10
N ALA A 145 -28.07 -1.11 21.78
CA ALA A 145 -29.18 -0.41 21.12
C ALA A 145 -29.68 0.76 21.98
N GLY A 146 -29.93 0.53 23.27
CA GLY A 146 -30.37 1.54 24.23
C GLY A 146 -29.38 2.70 24.35
N LEU A 147 -28.08 2.43 24.52
CA LEU A 147 -27.02 3.45 24.57
C LEU A 147 -26.94 4.24 23.25
N THR A 148 -27.06 3.56 22.11
CA THR A 148 -26.99 4.19 20.78
C THR A 148 -28.18 5.09 20.53
N MET A 149 -29.39 4.64 20.85
CA MET A 149 -30.62 5.42 20.73
C MET A 149 -30.61 6.60 21.71
N LEU A 150 -30.16 6.39 22.95
CA LEU A 150 -30.04 7.47 23.94
C LEU A 150 -29.03 8.53 23.46
N ALA A 151 -27.84 8.12 23.00
CA ALA A 151 -26.82 9.04 22.49
C ALA A 151 -27.24 9.77 21.19
N ARG A 152 -28.20 9.23 20.45
CA ARG A 152 -28.70 9.81 19.21
C ARG A 152 -29.84 10.79 19.45
N PHE A 153 -30.82 10.42 20.27
CA PHE A 153 -32.06 11.17 20.46
C PHE A 153 -32.10 11.99 21.74
N TYR A 154 -31.25 11.68 22.72
CA TYR A 154 -31.18 12.35 24.03
C TYR A 154 -29.73 12.64 24.46
N PRO A 155 -28.94 13.36 23.65
CA PRO A 155 -27.49 13.53 23.88
C PRO A 155 -27.15 14.21 25.21
N HIS A 156 -27.98 15.13 25.70
CA HIS A 156 -27.80 15.78 27.01
C HIS A 156 -27.92 14.82 28.19
N ASP A 157 -28.68 13.73 28.04
CA ASP A 157 -28.94 12.74 29.08
C ASP A 157 -28.07 11.47 28.94
N ALA A 158 -27.36 11.34 27.81
CA ALA A 158 -26.68 10.10 27.45
C ALA A 158 -25.33 9.91 28.16
N MET A 159 -24.68 10.99 28.60
CA MET A 159 -23.32 10.89 29.16
C MET A 159 -23.23 10.05 30.43
N PRO A 160 -24.08 10.20 31.47
CA PRO A 160 -23.96 9.35 32.66
C PRO A 160 -24.17 7.85 32.37
N PRO A 161 -25.18 7.43 31.57
CA PRO A 161 -25.30 6.03 31.16
C PRO A 161 -24.12 5.51 30.34
N LEU A 162 -23.56 6.33 29.45
CA LEU A 162 -22.38 5.97 28.66
C LEU A 162 -21.15 5.78 29.55
N LEU A 163 -20.90 6.70 30.49
CA LEU A 163 -19.77 6.58 31.43
C LEU A 163 -19.90 5.33 32.31
N ASN A 164 -21.11 5.00 32.76
CA ASN A 164 -21.38 3.78 33.53
C ASN A 164 -21.16 2.51 32.68
N ALA A 165 -21.61 2.51 31.43
CA ALA A 165 -21.48 1.38 30.52
C ALA A 165 -20.03 1.11 30.05
N MET A 166 -19.07 1.99 30.35
CA MET A 166 -17.64 1.70 30.15
C MET A 166 -17.14 0.56 31.04
N ASP A 167 -17.83 0.30 32.15
CA ASP A 167 -17.51 -0.77 33.10
C ASP A 167 -18.42 -2.00 32.92
N ASP A 168 -19.19 -2.06 31.83
CA ASP A 168 -20.10 -3.17 31.53
C ASP A 168 -19.34 -4.51 31.40
N PRO A 169 -19.90 -5.64 31.89
CA PRO A 169 -19.25 -6.95 31.75
C PRO A 169 -19.00 -7.35 30.29
N ASP A 170 -19.83 -6.89 29.34
CA ASP A 170 -19.71 -7.21 27.93
C ASP A 170 -18.75 -6.27 27.18
N PRO A 171 -17.72 -6.80 26.48
CA PRO A 171 -16.72 -5.98 25.78
C PRO A 171 -17.29 -5.08 24.66
N GLN A 172 -18.35 -5.51 23.96
CA GLN A 172 -18.95 -4.72 22.88
C GLN A 172 -19.74 -3.54 23.43
N VAL A 173 -20.42 -3.72 24.57
CA VAL A 173 -21.12 -2.63 25.27
C VAL A 173 -20.11 -1.57 25.72
N ARG A 174 -18.99 -1.98 26.32
CA ARG A 174 -17.93 -1.06 26.73
C ARG A 174 -17.33 -0.27 25.57
N ALA A 175 -17.01 -0.97 24.48
CA ALA A 175 -16.44 -0.33 23.30
C ALA A 175 -17.40 0.69 22.69
N THR A 176 -18.69 0.32 22.57
CA THR A 176 -19.76 1.22 22.12
C THR A 176 -19.88 2.44 23.03
N ALA A 177 -19.83 2.23 24.35
CA ALA A 177 -19.92 3.30 25.33
C ALA A 177 -18.76 4.29 25.22
N ILE A 178 -17.53 3.82 25.05
CA ILE A 178 -16.33 4.65 24.86
C ILE A 178 -16.42 5.46 23.56
N GLN A 179 -16.81 4.82 22.45
CA GLN A 179 -16.97 5.47 21.15
C GLN A 179 -18.06 6.56 21.18
N LEU A 180 -19.23 6.25 21.73
CA LEU A 180 -20.34 7.19 21.84
C LEU A 180 -20.04 8.33 22.82
N ALA A 181 -19.38 8.04 23.95
CA ALA A 181 -18.98 9.08 24.90
C ALA A 181 -18.00 10.06 24.25
N GLY A 182 -16.97 9.56 23.57
CA GLY A 182 -16.04 10.44 22.84
C GLY A 182 -16.70 11.23 21.71
N ARG A 183 -17.78 10.72 21.12
CA ARG A 183 -18.58 11.45 20.13
C ARG A 183 -19.41 12.58 20.73
N LEU A 184 -19.95 12.39 21.92
CA LEU A 184 -20.81 13.38 22.57
C LEU A 184 -20.02 14.41 23.37
N ASP A 185 -19.11 13.94 24.21
CA ASP A 185 -18.27 14.77 25.06
C ASP A 185 -16.91 14.09 25.29
N ALA A 186 -15.98 14.40 24.40
CA ALA A 186 -14.63 13.89 24.48
C ALA A 186 -13.85 14.39 25.71
N THR A 187 -14.25 15.53 26.31
CA THR A 187 -13.61 16.06 27.52
C THR A 187 -13.99 15.20 28.72
N ALA A 188 -15.26 14.78 28.81
CA ALA A 188 -15.70 13.82 29.81
C ALA A 188 -14.99 12.46 29.66
N LEU A 189 -14.80 11.97 28.42
CA LEU A 189 -14.02 10.76 28.16
C LEU A 189 -12.56 10.92 28.61
N ALA A 190 -11.92 12.04 28.29
CA ALA A 190 -10.55 12.34 28.71
C ALA A 190 -10.41 12.35 30.24
N THR A 191 -11.41 12.86 30.96
CA THR A 191 -11.44 12.87 32.43
C THR A 191 -11.58 11.46 33.01
N ARG A 192 -12.25 10.55 32.30
CA ARG A 192 -12.44 9.14 32.72
C ARG A 192 -11.22 8.27 32.40
N LEU A 193 -10.39 8.65 31.42
CA LEU A 193 -9.26 7.88 30.90
C LEU A 193 -8.36 7.26 32.00
N PRO A 194 -7.93 7.99 33.05
CA PRO A 194 -7.03 7.41 34.07
C PRO A 194 -7.67 6.30 34.92
N LYS A 195 -9.00 6.19 34.92
CA LYS A 195 -9.76 5.22 35.73
C LYS A 195 -10.11 3.94 34.96
N LEU A 196 -9.83 3.91 33.65
CA LEU A 196 -10.06 2.74 32.81
C LEU A 196 -8.91 1.72 32.96
N ASP A 197 -9.18 0.45 32.67
CA ASP A 197 -8.13 -0.58 32.58
C ASP A 197 -7.43 -0.55 31.21
N GLY A 198 -6.36 -1.32 31.05
CA GLY A 198 -5.46 -1.24 29.88
C GLY A 198 -6.17 -1.29 28.51
N PRO A 199 -6.99 -2.32 28.22
CA PRO A 199 -7.70 -2.40 26.95
C PRO A 199 -8.67 -1.22 26.71
N ARG A 200 -9.34 -0.74 27.76
CA ARG A 200 -10.27 0.40 27.67
C ARG A 200 -9.54 1.73 27.54
N GLN A 201 -8.38 1.88 28.19
CA GLN A 201 -7.49 3.02 28.04
C GLN A 201 -7.00 3.13 26.60
N ALA A 202 -6.51 2.04 26.00
CA ALA A 202 -6.06 2.04 24.61
C ALA A 202 -7.18 2.44 23.63
N LEU A 203 -8.40 1.92 23.82
CA LEU A 203 -9.55 2.31 23.01
C LEU A 203 -9.91 3.79 23.21
N ALA A 204 -9.97 4.28 24.45
CA ALA A 204 -10.27 5.68 24.72
C ALA A 204 -9.22 6.63 24.14
N LEU A 205 -7.93 6.27 24.21
CA LEU A 205 -6.83 7.00 23.57
C LEU A 205 -7.02 7.13 22.05
N SER A 206 -7.43 6.04 21.38
CA SER A 206 -7.70 6.08 19.93
C SER A 206 -8.86 7.03 19.58
N VAL A 207 -9.92 7.06 20.39
CA VAL A 207 -11.07 7.93 20.19
C VAL A 207 -10.70 9.40 20.40
N LEU A 208 -9.93 9.71 21.45
CA LEU A 208 -9.45 11.07 21.72
C LEU A 208 -8.52 11.58 20.60
N ALA A 209 -7.70 10.70 20.04
CA ALA A 209 -6.82 11.00 18.92
C ALA A 209 -7.61 11.27 17.62
N GLU A 210 -8.55 10.40 17.25
CA GLU A 210 -9.42 10.59 16.07
C GLU A 210 -10.14 11.94 16.10
N ARG A 211 -10.56 12.36 17.30
CA ARG A 211 -11.25 13.64 17.53
C ARG A 211 -10.34 14.83 17.82
N LYS A 212 -9.01 14.63 17.82
CA LYS A 212 -8.00 15.68 18.03
C LYS A 212 -8.26 16.51 19.30
N VAL A 213 -8.58 15.82 20.39
CA VAL A 213 -9.02 16.43 21.65
C VAL A 213 -7.78 16.94 22.41
N THR A 214 -7.31 18.13 22.07
CA THR A 214 -6.07 18.70 22.63
C THR A 214 -6.12 18.91 24.15
N THR A 215 -7.31 19.10 24.73
CA THR A 215 -7.50 19.16 26.19
C THR A 215 -7.17 17.83 26.89
N ALA A 216 -7.12 16.71 26.17
CA ALA A 216 -6.74 15.41 26.72
C ALA A 216 -5.22 15.21 26.80
N ARG A 217 -4.41 16.13 26.26
CA ARG A 217 -2.95 15.97 26.11
C ARG A 217 -2.25 15.53 27.40
N ASP A 218 -2.56 16.15 28.54
CA ASP A 218 -1.88 15.83 29.80
C ASP A 218 -2.21 14.42 30.29
N ALA A 219 -3.46 13.98 30.08
CA ALA A 219 -3.88 12.61 30.39
C ALA A 219 -3.23 11.59 29.44
N VAL A 220 -3.05 11.93 28.16
CA VAL A 220 -2.31 11.10 27.20
C VAL A 220 -0.83 11.00 27.58
N LEU A 221 -0.19 12.12 27.94
CA LEU A 221 1.22 12.17 28.34
C LEU A 221 1.52 11.27 29.54
N ALA A 222 0.62 11.23 30.52
CA ALA A 222 0.78 10.37 31.70
C ALA A 222 0.85 8.86 31.34
N LEU A 223 0.31 8.45 30.18
CA LEU A 223 0.24 7.06 29.74
C LEU A 223 1.34 6.65 28.75
N VAL A 224 2.16 7.59 28.28
CA VAL A 224 3.28 7.33 27.35
C VAL A 224 4.34 6.40 27.93
N ASN A 225 4.43 6.30 29.27
CA ASN A 225 5.32 5.39 29.97
C ASN A 225 4.56 4.27 30.69
N SER A 226 3.35 3.93 30.24
CA SER A 226 2.58 2.84 30.84
C SER A 226 3.35 1.53 30.78
N GLY A 227 3.24 0.74 31.87
CA GLY A 227 3.75 -0.63 31.92
C GLY A 227 3.00 -1.57 30.97
N ASP A 228 1.74 -1.24 30.66
CA ASP A 228 0.95 -1.92 29.63
C ASP A 228 1.40 -1.45 28.24
N GLU A 229 1.91 -2.38 27.43
CA GLU A 229 2.44 -2.10 26.09
C GLU A 229 1.37 -1.57 25.12
N LEU A 230 0.14 -2.09 25.19
CA LEU A 230 -0.95 -1.64 24.34
C LEU A 230 -1.30 -0.18 24.65
N VAL A 231 -1.41 0.16 25.94
CA VAL A 231 -1.69 1.52 26.40
C VAL A 231 -0.56 2.47 26.02
N ARG A 232 0.69 2.05 26.24
CA ARG A 232 1.89 2.82 25.91
C ARG A 232 1.92 3.20 24.43
N LEU A 233 1.74 2.22 23.54
CA LEU A 233 1.74 2.47 22.10
C LEU A 233 0.57 3.36 21.67
N ALA A 234 -0.63 3.11 22.20
CA ALA A 234 -1.80 3.94 21.92
C ALA A 234 -1.60 5.40 22.40
N ALA A 235 -0.93 5.61 23.53
CA ALA A 235 -0.65 6.94 24.06
C ALA A 235 0.36 7.70 23.20
N ILE A 236 1.44 7.03 22.77
CA ILE A 236 2.43 7.63 21.85
C ILE A 236 1.78 8.02 20.53
N GLN A 237 0.94 7.14 19.95
CA GLN A 237 0.21 7.45 18.72
C GLN A 237 -0.78 8.60 18.93
N ALA A 238 -1.51 8.62 20.04
CA ALA A 238 -2.47 9.67 20.35
C ALA A 238 -1.81 11.05 20.47
N LEU A 239 -0.57 11.14 20.98
CA LEU A 239 0.19 12.40 20.99
C LEU A 239 0.40 12.99 19.59
N GLY A 240 0.44 12.17 18.54
CA GLY A 240 0.47 12.66 17.17
C GLY A 240 -0.76 13.50 16.80
N ALA A 241 -1.91 13.28 17.43
CA ALA A 241 -3.13 14.03 17.14
C ALA A 241 -3.45 15.11 18.20
N VAL A 242 -3.11 14.87 19.46
CA VAL A 242 -3.46 15.77 20.58
C VAL A 242 -2.28 16.62 21.09
N GLY A 243 -1.06 16.26 20.71
CA GLY A 243 0.17 16.88 21.16
C GLY A 243 0.48 18.22 20.49
N ASN A 244 1.52 18.89 20.99
CA ASN A 244 2.02 20.17 20.50
C ASN A 244 3.56 20.21 20.42
N ALA A 245 4.10 21.37 20.05
CA ALA A 245 5.54 21.58 19.86
C ALA A 245 6.41 21.12 21.05
N SER A 246 5.90 21.19 22.28
CA SER A 246 6.65 20.76 23.47
C SER A 246 6.79 19.24 23.61
N ASP A 247 6.04 18.45 22.83
CA ASP A 247 6.13 16.98 22.81
C ASP A 247 7.20 16.46 21.83
N VAL A 248 7.73 17.34 20.97
CA VAL A 248 8.72 16.98 19.94
C VAL A 248 9.99 16.35 20.54
N PRO A 249 10.62 16.89 21.60
CA PRO A 249 11.79 16.27 22.21
C PRO A 249 11.50 14.89 22.80
N LEU A 250 10.33 14.72 23.45
CA LEU A 250 9.92 13.45 24.02
C LEU A 250 9.77 12.38 22.93
N LEU A 251 9.03 12.69 21.86
CA LEU A 251 8.81 11.75 20.77
C LEU A 251 10.11 11.43 20.02
N ALA A 252 11.03 12.38 19.86
CA ALA A 252 12.33 12.11 19.26
C ALA A 252 13.20 11.19 20.14
N GLY A 253 13.10 11.31 21.47
CA GLY A 253 13.70 10.36 22.40
C GLY A 253 13.10 8.95 22.26
N LEU A 254 11.78 8.85 22.15
CA LEU A 254 11.07 7.57 21.99
C LEU A 254 11.34 6.90 20.64
N ALA A 255 11.57 7.67 19.58
CA ALA A 255 11.97 7.16 18.26
C ALA A 255 13.36 6.46 18.26
N ARG A 256 14.09 6.54 19.38
CA ARG A 256 15.38 5.86 19.59
C ARG A 256 15.25 4.61 20.47
N ASN A 257 14.04 4.24 20.87
CA ASN A 257 13.82 3.07 21.72
C ASN A 257 14.23 1.78 20.98
N GLU A 258 14.80 0.81 21.72
CA GLU A 258 15.16 -0.51 21.17
C GLU A 258 13.93 -1.31 20.75
N ASN A 259 12.77 -1.07 21.38
CA ASN A 259 11.51 -1.65 20.96
C ASN A 259 11.04 -0.99 19.65
N ALA A 260 11.02 -1.78 18.58
CA ALA A 260 10.65 -1.35 17.23
C ALA A 260 9.23 -0.77 17.14
N ALA A 261 8.28 -1.26 17.94
CA ALA A 261 6.91 -0.75 17.96
C ALA A 261 6.84 0.66 18.59
N VAL A 262 7.57 0.88 19.69
CA VAL A 262 7.67 2.21 20.33
C VAL A 262 8.34 3.21 19.40
N LYS A 263 9.43 2.79 18.76
CA LYS A 263 10.12 3.61 17.75
C LYS A 263 9.18 4.02 16.62
N SER A 264 8.49 3.06 16.00
CA SER A 264 7.59 3.31 14.87
C SER A 264 6.40 4.20 15.27
N ALA A 265 5.83 3.99 16.46
CA ALA A 265 4.76 4.82 16.99
C ALA A 265 5.22 6.28 17.18
N ALA A 266 6.42 6.50 17.71
CA ALA A 266 6.96 7.83 17.95
C ALA A 266 7.32 8.57 16.65
N GLU A 267 7.91 7.88 15.66
CA GLU A 267 8.18 8.43 14.33
C GLU A 267 6.88 8.83 13.60
N THR A 268 5.84 8.00 13.73
CA THR A 268 4.51 8.28 13.18
C THR A 268 3.88 9.50 13.87
N ALA A 269 3.96 9.56 15.21
CA ALA A 269 3.43 10.65 16.00
C ALA A 269 4.09 11.99 15.64
N LEU A 270 5.42 12.04 15.50
CA LEU A 270 6.16 13.24 15.04
C LEU A 270 5.67 13.72 13.68
N THR A 271 5.42 12.78 12.76
CA THR A 271 4.95 13.12 11.40
C THR A 271 3.51 13.64 11.40
N GLN A 272 2.67 13.20 12.34
CA GLN A 272 1.26 13.58 12.41
C GLN A 272 0.99 14.80 13.30
N LEU A 273 1.95 15.19 14.13
CA LEU A 273 1.78 16.19 15.18
C LEU A 273 1.20 17.52 14.67
N THR A 274 0.00 17.89 15.13
CA THR A 274 -0.77 19.02 14.57
C THR A 274 -0.67 20.32 15.37
N GLY A 275 -0.02 20.33 16.52
CA GLY A 275 0.02 21.52 17.37
C GLY A 275 0.79 22.69 16.74
N LYS A 276 0.40 23.92 17.11
CA LYS A 276 1.09 25.14 16.67
C LYS A 276 2.54 25.15 17.14
N GLY A 277 3.48 25.59 16.29
CA GLY A 277 4.91 25.66 16.62
C GLY A 277 5.69 24.36 16.40
N THR A 278 5.03 23.30 15.90
CA THR A 278 5.63 21.97 15.76
C THR A 278 6.74 21.95 14.73
N ASP A 279 6.52 22.57 13.58
CA ASP A 279 7.50 22.56 12.50
C ASP A 279 8.74 23.34 12.92
N GLU A 280 8.57 24.46 13.61
CA GLU A 280 9.65 25.25 14.20
C GLU A 280 10.43 24.44 15.26
N ALA A 281 9.74 23.66 16.10
CA ALA A 281 10.39 22.80 17.08
C ALA A 281 11.17 21.65 16.44
N ILE A 282 10.65 21.05 15.36
CA ILE A 282 11.34 20.00 14.59
C ILE A 282 12.58 20.61 13.92
N LEU A 283 12.45 21.74 13.23
CA LEU A 283 13.58 22.43 12.58
C LEU A 283 14.65 22.83 13.59
N ALA A 284 14.27 23.32 14.78
CA ALA A 284 15.22 23.60 15.85
C ALA A 284 15.93 22.32 16.33
N GLY A 285 15.18 21.23 16.52
CA GLY A 285 15.72 19.93 16.94
C GLY A 285 16.69 19.31 15.93
N MET A 286 16.53 19.58 14.63
CA MET A 286 17.49 19.17 13.59
C MET A 286 18.87 19.82 13.78
N MET A 287 18.94 20.99 14.44
CA MET A 287 20.17 21.74 14.65
C MET A 287 20.78 21.49 16.04
N SER A 288 19.96 21.33 17.08
CA SER A 288 20.42 21.31 18.48
C SER A 288 20.41 19.94 19.15
N GLY A 289 19.78 18.92 18.55
CA GLY A 289 19.68 17.58 19.14
C GLY A 289 20.98 16.76 19.10
N THR A 290 20.97 15.59 19.74
CA THR A 290 22.02 14.57 19.53
C THR A 290 22.01 14.06 18.07
N PRO A 291 23.09 13.45 17.56
CA PRO A 291 23.12 12.98 16.16
C PRO A 291 21.95 12.05 15.81
N ALA A 292 21.57 11.15 16.73
CA ALA A 292 20.42 10.27 16.57
C ALA A 292 19.08 11.03 16.55
N GLU A 293 18.88 11.99 17.44
CA GLU A 293 17.66 12.84 17.44
C GLU A 293 17.57 13.68 16.17
N ARG A 294 18.69 14.24 15.71
CA ARG A 294 18.73 15.03 14.49
C ARG A 294 18.31 14.22 13.27
N VAL A 295 18.74 12.96 13.17
CA VAL A 295 18.29 12.03 12.12
C VAL A 295 16.78 11.80 12.19
N VAL A 296 16.23 11.57 13.38
CA VAL A 296 14.77 11.43 13.57
C VAL A 296 14.04 12.71 13.12
N MET A 297 14.53 13.88 13.52
CA MET A 297 13.93 15.16 13.14
C MET A 297 14.02 15.43 11.63
N ILE A 298 15.14 15.08 10.97
CA ILE A 298 15.28 15.16 9.51
C ILE A 298 14.22 14.31 8.82
N ASN A 299 14.04 13.06 9.26
CA ASN A 299 13.07 12.13 8.69
C ASN A 299 11.63 12.62 8.89
N ALA A 300 11.32 13.11 10.10
CA ALA A 300 10.02 13.69 10.43
C ALA A 300 9.73 14.95 9.60
N ALA A 301 10.69 15.89 9.51
CA ALA A 301 10.55 17.11 8.72
C ALA A 301 10.28 16.83 7.25
N ALA A 302 11.00 15.88 6.67
CA ALA A 302 10.81 15.48 5.28
C ALA A 302 9.52 14.65 5.07
N GLY A 303 9.04 13.91 6.06
CA GLY A 303 7.74 13.23 6.03
C GLY A 303 6.55 14.20 6.11
N ARG A 304 6.73 15.28 6.88
CA ARG A 304 5.77 16.39 7.02
C ARG A 304 5.78 17.38 5.86
N GLN A 305 6.84 17.36 5.03
CA GLN A 305 7.08 18.32 3.97
C GLN A 305 7.14 19.77 4.49
N ILE A 306 7.88 19.99 5.59
CA ILE A 306 8.01 21.31 6.21
C ILE A 306 8.51 22.35 5.19
N LEU A 307 7.84 23.50 5.13
CA LEU A 307 8.24 24.62 4.27
C LEU A 307 9.60 25.17 4.71
N GLY A 308 10.47 25.49 3.75
CA GLY A 308 11.81 26.01 4.05
C GLY A 308 12.81 24.96 4.58
N LEU A 309 12.46 23.67 4.52
CA LEU A 309 13.34 22.58 4.92
C LEU A 309 14.63 22.48 4.08
N GLY A 310 14.55 22.85 2.79
CA GLY A 310 15.65 22.75 1.83
C GLY A 310 16.98 23.38 2.29
N PRO A 311 17.01 24.68 2.63
CA PRO A 311 18.19 25.35 3.17
C PRO A 311 18.78 24.68 4.41
N VAL A 312 17.93 24.20 5.33
CA VAL A 312 18.39 23.52 6.55
C VAL A 312 19.07 22.20 6.19
N LEU A 313 18.48 21.41 5.28
CA LEU A 313 19.09 20.16 4.84
C LEU A 313 20.43 20.37 4.11
N LEU A 314 20.60 21.47 3.36
CA LEU A 314 21.88 21.81 2.71
C LEU A 314 22.99 22.07 3.72
N ILE A 315 22.66 22.70 4.86
CA ILE A 315 23.60 22.88 5.97
C ILE A 315 23.95 21.52 6.57
N LEU A 316 22.93 20.70 6.86
CA LEU A 316 23.09 19.38 7.49
C LEU A 316 23.76 18.34 6.59
N ALA A 317 23.69 18.49 5.27
CA ALA A 317 24.42 17.66 4.32
C ALA A 317 25.95 17.77 4.51
N GLN A 318 26.42 18.86 5.12
CA GLN A 318 27.83 19.11 5.45
C GLN A 318 28.14 18.91 6.94
N ASP A 319 27.24 18.28 7.70
CA ASP A 319 27.43 18.07 9.13
C ASP A 319 28.69 17.25 9.45
N LYS A 320 29.28 17.43 10.64
CA LYS A 320 30.43 16.64 11.07
C LYS A 320 30.08 15.15 11.26
N GLU A 321 28.84 14.85 11.65
CA GLU A 321 28.37 13.49 11.90
C GLU A 321 27.89 12.83 10.61
N GLU A 322 28.47 11.68 10.27
CA GLU A 322 28.19 10.97 9.02
C GLU A 322 26.72 10.56 8.88
N THR A 323 26.12 10.03 9.94
CA THR A 323 24.71 9.61 9.96
C THR A 323 23.75 10.77 9.69
N VAL A 324 24.08 11.97 10.17
CA VAL A 324 23.31 13.19 9.94
C VAL A 324 23.46 13.64 8.49
N ARG A 325 24.69 13.64 7.94
CA ARG A 325 24.92 13.95 6.52
C ARG A 325 24.13 13.03 5.60
N GLU A 326 24.18 11.72 5.84
CA GLU A 326 23.46 10.76 5.02
C GLU A 326 21.95 10.99 5.06
N ALA A 327 21.39 11.20 6.26
CA ALA A 327 19.97 11.47 6.43
C ALA A 327 19.56 12.75 5.68
N ALA A 328 20.36 13.81 5.76
CA ALA A 328 20.11 15.06 5.06
C ALA A 328 20.16 14.90 3.54
N LEU A 329 21.13 14.16 2.99
CA LEU A 329 21.24 13.88 1.55
C LEU A 329 20.08 13.02 1.05
N LYS A 330 19.69 11.98 1.80
CA LYS A 330 18.49 11.15 1.50
C LYS A 330 17.21 11.98 1.55
N ALA A 331 17.09 12.90 2.52
CA ALA A 331 15.97 13.81 2.61
C ALA A 331 15.94 14.79 1.42
N LEU A 332 17.06 15.42 1.05
CA LEU A 332 17.19 16.28 -0.14
C LEU A 332 16.81 15.51 -1.42
N ALA A 333 17.23 14.26 -1.55
CA ALA A 333 16.85 13.41 -2.67
C ALA A 333 15.32 13.21 -2.74
N ARG A 334 14.60 13.20 -1.60
CA ARG A 334 13.14 13.02 -1.55
C ARG A 334 12.36 14.33 -1.73
N VAL A 335 12.75 15.41 -1.06
CA VAL A 335 11.96 16.66 -0.97
C VAL A 335 12.59 17.87 -1.64
N GLY A 336 13.82 17.77 -2.11
CA GLY A 336 14.52 18.88 -2.76
C GLY A 336 13.83 19.31 -4.05
N GLY A 337 13.68 20.64 -4.19
CA GLY A 337 13.11 21.33 -5.35
C GLY A 337 14.13 22.20 -6.10
N VAL A 338 13.62 23.11 -6.92
CA VAL A 338 14.42 23.96 -7.82
C VAL A 338 15.34 24.93 -7.08
N ASP A 339 14.92 25.41 -5.92
CA ASP A 339 15.60 26.38 -5.07
C ASP A 339 16.87 25.79 -4.43
N VAL A 340 16.84 24.51 -4.04
CA VAL A 340 17.98 23.82 -3.44
C VAL A 340 18.95 23.22 -4.45
N TYR A 341 18.54 23.08 -5.72
CA TYR A 341 19.30 22.32 -6.69
C TYR A 341 20.67 22.95 -7.05
N PRO A 342 20.79 24.26 -7.34
CA PRO A 342 22.10 24.86 -7.59
C PRO A 342 23.06 24.78 -6.39
N PRO A 343 22.65 25.12 -5.15
CA PRO A 343 23.49 24.90 -3.97
C PRO A 343 23.88 23.44 -3.74
N LEU A 344 22.98 22.49 -4.02
CA LEU A 344 23.27 21.06 -3.90
C LEU A 344 24.38 20.62 -4.88
N VAL A 345 24.34 21.13 -6.12
CA VAL A 345 25.39 20.87 -7.12
C VAL A 345 26.72 21.48 -6.67
N GLU A 346 26.70 22.68 -6.07
CA GLU A 346 27.90 23.37 -5.59
C GLU A 346 28.64 22.55 -4.51
N LEU A 347 27.94 21.73 -3.71
CA LEU A 347 28.56 20.85 -2.70
C LEU A 347 29.54 19.83 -3.28
N LEU A 348 29.47 19.52 -4.58
CA LEU A 348 30.45 18.64 -5.23
C LEU A 348 31.88 19.20 -5.16
N CYS A 349 32.04 20.52 -4.99
CA CYS A 349 33.34 21.17 -4.84
C CYS A 349 34.02 20.85 -3.50
N SER A 350 33.23 20.61 -2.45
CA SER A 350 33.73 20.39 -1.09
C SER A 350 33.58 18.96 -0.62
N MET A 351 32.77 18.13 -1.29
CA MET A 351 32.46 16.77 -0.84
C MET A 351 32.28 15.79 -2.01
N GLN A 352 32.98 14.65 -1.93
CA GLN A 352 32.78 13.51 -2.82
C GLN A 352 31.97 12.45 -2.08
N ASN A 353 30.67 12.37 -2.37
CA ASN A 353 29.76 11.44 -1.71
C ASN A 353 28.76 10.86 -2.72
N PRO A 354 28.66 9.53 -2.89
CA PRO A 354 27.67 8.91 -3.77
C PRO A 354 26.21 9.28 -3.44
N LEU A 355 25.89 9.53 -2.17
CA LEU A 355 24.56 9.99 -1.76
C LEU A 355 24.28 11.42 -2.24
N LEU A 356 25.31 12.27 -2.36
CA LEU A 356 25.19 13.61 -2.93
C LEU A 356 24.94 13.54 -4.43
N GLU A 357 25.69 12.70 -5.16
CA GLU A 357 25.44 12.42 -6.59
C GLU A 357 23.99 11.92 -6.78
N ASN A 358 23.52 10.98 -5.95
CA ASN A 358 22.14 10.49 -6.00
C ASN A 358 21.09 11.56 -5.70
N ALA A 359 21.35 12.45 -4.74
CA ALA A 359 20.44 13.55 -4.44
C ALA A 359 20.33 14.52 -5.62
N ILE A 360 21.46 14.87 -6.25
CA ILE A 360 21.50 15.69 -7.47
C ILE A 360 20.71 15.01 -8.59
N ILE A 361 20.91 13.71 -8.81
CA ILE A 361 20.18 12.96 -9.85
C ILE A 361 18.68 12.96 -9.58
N ALA A 362 18.27 12.66 -8.35
CA ALA A 362 16.87 12.57 -7.96
C ALA A 362 16.15 13.93 -8.07
N VAL A 363 16.76 15.01 -7.58
CA VAL A 363 16.21 16.36 -7.69
C VAL A 363 16.19 16.80 -9.15
N GLY A 364 17.31 16.65 -9.87
CA GLY A 364 17.43 17.04 -11.27
C GLY A 364 16.41 16.35 -12.18
N ARG A 365 16.11 15.07 -11.96
CA ARG A 365 15.08 14.34 -12.73
C ARG A 365 13.66 14.83 -12.50
N ARG A 366 13.37 15.46 -11.36
CA ARG A 366 12.06 16.04 -11.06
C ARG A 366 11.87 17.44 -11.63
N LEU A 367 12.95 18.13 -12.00
CA LEU A 367 12.85 19.47 -12.58
C LEU A 367 12.38 19.38 -14.04
N GLU A 368 11.24 20.01 -14.32
CA GLU A 368 10.66 20.07 -15.67
C GLU A 368 11.50 20.97 -16.60
N ASP A 369 12.04 22.07 -16.08
CA ASP A 369 12.91 22.97 -16.84
C ASP A 369 14.31 22.37 -17.04
N LYS A 370 14.57 21.95 -18.28
CA LYS A 370 15.87 21.42 -18.72
C LYS A 370 17.01 22.41 -18.47
N SER A 371 16.77 23.71 -18.63
CA SER A 371 17.78 24.75 -18.43
C SER A 371 18.15 24.85 -16.95
N ALA A 372 17.15 24.92 -16.06
CA ALA A 372 17.37 24.94 -14.61
C ALA A 372 18.11 23.68 -14.11
N ARG A 373 17.88 22.54 -14.76
CA ARG A 373 18.52 21.26 -14.45
C ARG A 373 19.98 21.15 -14.91
N LEU A 374 20.30 21.66 -16.10
CA LEU A 374 21.65 21.50 -16.69
C LEU A 374 22.58 22.66 -16.37
N THR A 375 22.07 23.89 -16.25
CA THR A 375 22.89 25.09 -16.07
C THR A 375 23.83 24.99 -14.86
N PRO A 376 23.39 24.56 -13.66
CA PRO A 376 24.29 24.44 -12.51
C PRO A 376 25.43 23.44 -12.73
N LEU A 377 25.12 22.26 -13.29
CA LEU A 377 26.11 21.21 -13.55
C LEU A 377 27.14 21.65 -14.61
N LEU A 378 26.67 22.23 -15.71
CA LEU A 378 27.53 22.68 -16.80
C LEU A 378 28.37 23.89 -16.41
N THR A 379 27.82 24.80 -15.60
CA THR A 379 28.56 25.92 -15.02
C THR A 379 29.69 25.41 -14.15
N LEU A 380 29.41 24.45 -13.26
CA LEU A 380 30.41 23.87 -12.38
C LEU A 380 31.51 23.14 -13.15
N LEU A 381 31.14 22.38 -14.19
CA LEU A 381 32.10 21.65 -15.03
C LEU A 381 33.07 22.57 -15.78
N LYS A 382 32.61 23.78 -16.15
CA LYS A 382 33.39 24.77 -16.92
C LYS A 382 34.09 25.81 -16.06
N ARG A 383 33.82 25.87 -14.76
CA ARG A 383 34.37 26.89 -13.88
C ARG A 383 35.86 26.63 -13.60
N ASP A 384 36.66 27.68 -13.74
CA ASP A 384 38.08 27.64 -13.41
C ASP A 384 38.31 27.38 -11.91
N GLY A 385 39.36 26.64 -11.57
CA GLY A 385 39.74 26.33 -10.19
C GLY A 385 38.92 25.24 -9.50
N VAL A 386 37.94 24.62 -10.17
CA VAL A 386 37.22 23.45 -9.65
C VAL A 386 38.13 22.22 -9.65
N SER A 387 38.11 21.44 -8.57
CA SER A 387 38.94 20.24 -8.45
C SER A 387 38.54 19.16 -9.47
N VAL A 388 39.51 18.34 -9.86
CA VAL A 388 39.29 17.21 -10.77
C VAL A 388 38.24 16.26 -10.22
N ASP A 389 38.26 15.95 -8.92
CA ASP A 389 37.30 15.01 -8.32
C ASP A 389 35.86 15.58 -8.31
N ALA A 390 35.69 16.90 -8.17
CA ALA A 390 34.39 17.56 -8.31
C ALA A 390 33.87 17.48 -9.75
N GLN A 391 34.72 17.77 -10.74
CA GLN A 391 34.38 17.63 -12.16
C GLN A 391 34.04 16.18 -12.53
N VAL A 392 34.77 15.19 -12.00
CA VAL A 392 34.43 13.76 -12.16
C VAL A 392 33.03 13.45 -11.63
N SER A 393 32.67 14.00 -10.46
CA SER A 393 31.36 13.79 -9.85
C SER A 393 30.24 14.42 -10.69
N VAL A 394 30.48 15.61 -11.27
CA VAL A 394 29.56 16.23 -12.24
C VAL A 394 29.36 15.32 -13.46
N LEU A 395 30.44 14.79 -14.04
CA LEU A 395 30.35 13.90 -15.20
C LEU A 395 29.53 12.63 -14.92
N ARG A 396 29.51 12.12 -13.68
CA ARG A 396 28.70 10.96 -13.28
C ARG A 396 27.21 11.26 -13.16
N THR A 397 26.83 12.50 -12.85
CA THR A 397 25.42 12.88 -12.71
C THR A 397 24.78 13.31 -14.03
N LEU A 398 25.58 13.73 -15.02
CA LEU A 398 25.07 14.19 -16.32
C LEU A 398 24.31 13.14 -17.14
N PRO A 399 24.71 11.85 -17.25
CA PRO A 399 23.97 10.87 -18.04
C PRO A 399 22.51 10.66 -17.60
N PRO A 400 22.21 10.42 -16.30
CA PRO A 400 20.83 10.20 -15.85
C PRO A 400 19.97 11.47 -15.76
N VAL A 401 20.60 12.65 -15.74
CA VAL A 401 19.96 13.97 -15.66
C VAL A 401 19.89 14.65 -17.03
N GLY A 402 20.62 14.13 -18.02
CA GLY A 402 21.01 14.82 -19.23
C GLY A 402 19.94 15.01 -20.31
N GLY A 403 20.37 15.68 -21.35
CA GLY A 403 19.75 15.85 -22.67
C GLY A 403 20.89 16.04 -23.69
N PRO A 404 20.61 16.18 -25.00
CA PRO A 404 21.65 16.37 -26.02
C PRO A 404 22.59 17.55 -25.72
N GLU A 405 22.13 18.57 -24.99
CA GLU A 405 22.93 19.73 -24.59
C GLU A 405 24.05 19.40 -23.60
N ALA A 406 23.88 18.34 -22.79
CA ALA A 406 24.89 17.87 -21.85
C ALA A 406 25.98 17.00 -22.52
N LEU A 407 25.69 16.43 -23.69
CA LEU A 407 26.57 15.50 -24.38
C LEU A 407 27.86 16.19 -24.87
N ALA A 408 27.74 17.37 -25.48
CA ALA A 408 28.90 18.10 -26.01
C ALA A 408 29.95 18.45 -24.93
N PRO A 409 29.57 19.01 -23.76
CA PRO A 409 30.50 19.22 -22.65
C PRO A 409 31.18 17.94 -22.15
N VAL A 410 30.51 16.79 -22.20
CA VAL A 410 31.12 15.49 -21.84
C VAL A 410 32.14 15.07 -22.90
N CYS A 411 31.81 15.20 -24.19
CA CYS A 411 32.73 14.91 -25.29
C CYS A 411 33.99 15.79 -25.24
N GLU A 412 33.87 17.07 -24.89
CA GLU A 412 35.02 17.97 -24.72
C GLU A 412 36.03 17.44 -23.69
N ARG A 413 35.57 16.76 -22.63
CA ARG A 413 36.43 16.21 -21.59
C ARG A 413 37.24 14.97 -22.03
N LEU A 414 36.92 14.37 -23.18
CA LEU A 414 37.76 13.31 -23.78
C LEU A 414 39.16 13.81 -24.19
N ALA A 415 39.28 15.11 -24.47
CA ALA A 415 40.54 15.76 -24.81
C ALA A 415 41.32 16.29 -23.58
N SER A 416 40.84 16.01 -22.37
CA SER A 416 41.51 16.46 -21.14
C SER A 416 42.91 15.84 -21.02
N ALA A 417 43.89 16.65 -20.59
CA ALA A 417 45.21 16.18 -20.20
C ALA A 417 45.18 15.41 -18.87
N ASP A 418 44.14 15.61 -18.05
CA ASP A 418 43.93 14.86 -16.81
C ASP A 418 43.26 13.51 -17.09
N GLN A 419 43.93 12.43 -16.69
CA GLN A 419 43.50 11.07 -16.93
C GLN A 419 42.20 10.69 -16.20
N LYS A 420 41.95 11.22 -14.98
CA LYS A 420 40.72 10.94 -14.24
C LYS A 420 39.51 11.57 -14.93
N LEU A 421 39.65 12.78 -15.46
CA LEU A 421 38.59 13.46 -16.23
C LEU A 421 38.29 12.71 -17.53
N LYS A 422 39.34 12.29 -18.23
CA LYS A 422 39.21 11.49 -19.45
C LYS A 422 38.49 10.17 -19.15
N ASP A 423 38.88 9.47 -18.09
CA ASP A 423 38.22 8.23 -17.63
C ASP A 423 36.74 8.45 -17.31
N ALA A 424 36.42 9.52 -16.58
CA ALA A 424 35.06 9.86 -16.19
C ALA A 424 34.19 10.24 -17.40
N ALA A 425 34.75 10.96 -18.37
CA ALA A 425 34.06 11.32 -19.61
C ALA A 425 33.73 10.09 -20.46
N VAL A 426 34.68 9.17 -20.62
CA VAL A 426 34.45 7.90 -21.32
C VAL A 426 33.34 7.09 -20.63
N ARG A 427 33.37 6.98 -19.30
CA ARG A 427 32.34 6.28 -18.53
C ARG A 427 30.97 6.95 -18.65
N ALA A 428 30.91 8.27 -18.55
CA ALA A 428 29.68 9.03 -18.71
C ALA A 428 29.04 8.80 -20.09
N LEU A 429 29.84 8.80 -21.16
CA LEU A 429 29.35 8.45 -22.51
C LEU A 429 28.87 6.99 -22.59
N CYS A 430 29.57 6.07 -21.93
CA CYS A 430 29.17 4.66 -21.90
C CYS A 430 27.84 4.44 -21.15
N ASP A 431 27.57 5.24 -20.13
CA ASP A 431 26.35 5.22 -19.32
C ASP A 431 25.22 6.09 -19.89
N TRP A 432 25.44 6.75 -21.04
CA TRP A 432 24.45 7.62 -21.67
C TRP A 432 23.15 6.86 -22.00
N PRO A 433 21.96 7.41 -21.70
CA PRO A 433 20.74 6.61 -21.72
C PRO A 433 20.25 6.26 -23.13
N ASP A 434 20.63 7.02 -24.15
CA ASP A 434 20.09 6.90 -25.50
C ASP A 434 21.16 6.93 -26.60
N ILE A 435 20.69 6.81 -27.85
CA ILE A 435 21.54 6.71 -29.04
C ILE A 435 22.33 7.98 -29.36
N ALA A 436 22.12 9.10 -28.67
CA ALA A 436 22.82 10.35 -28.95
C ALA A 436 24.34 10.21 -28.76
N ALA A 437 24.80 9.36 -27.84
CA ALA A 437 26.23 9.11 -27.62
C ALA A 437 26.87 8.16 -28.64
N LEU A 438 26.08 7.47 -29.49
CA LEU A 438 26.61 6.49 -30.46
C LEU A 438 27.70 7.03 -31.39
N PRO A 439 27.59 8.24 -31.97
CA PRO A 439 28.62 8.74 -32.87
C PRO A 439 29.98 8.82 -32.19
N GLU A 440 30.03 9.30 -30.94
CA GLU A 440 31.28 9.47 -30.22
C GLU A 440 31.83 8.12 -29.70
N LEU A 441 30.95 7.26 -29.20
CA LEU A 441 31.34 5.92 -28.75
C LEU A 441 31.92 5.08 -29.92
N LYS A 442 31.37 5.21 -31.13
CA LYS A 442 31.93 4.55 -32.34
C LYS A 442 33.32 5.07 -32.69
N LYS A 443 33.59 6.37 -32.52
CA LYS A 443 34.94 6.93 -32.72
C LYS A 443 35.92 6.37 -31.69
N ILE A 444 35.55 6.36 -30.40
CA ILE A 444 36.41 5.82 -29.34
C ILE A 444 36.71 4.34 -29.58
N ALA A 445 35.72 3.55 -29.98
CA ALA A 445 35.90 2.13 -30.31
C ALA A 445 36.87 1.91 -31.49
N ALA A 446 36.79 2.76 -32.51
CA ALA A 446 37.60 2.65 -33.73
C ALA A 446 39.01 3.27 -33.62
N ASP A 447 39.26 4.13 -32.63
CA ASP A 447 40.53 4.84 -32.45
C ASP A 447 41.62 3.91 -31.87
N PRO A 448 42.66 3.52 -32.64
CA PRO A 448 43.73 2.64 -32.14
C PRO A 448 44.57 3.27 -31.02
N SER A 449 44.57 4.60 -30.93
CA SER A 449 45.26 5.34 -29.86
C SER A 449 44.46 5.37 -28.56
N ALA A 450 43.15 5.08 -28.59
CA ALA A 450 42.36 4.87 -27.40
C ALA A 450 42.81 3.58 -26.70
N GLY A 451 43.22 3.70 -25.43
CA GLY A 451 43.69 2.57 -24.63
C GLY A 451 42.72 1.39 -24.65
N PRO A 452 43.18 0.13 -24.51
CA PRO A 452 42.34 -1.06 -24.66
C PRO A 452 41.06 -1.06 -23.81
N LEU A 453 41.13 -0.50 -22.60
CA LEU A 453 39.98 -0.35 -21.70
C LEU A 453 38.89 0.56 -22.28
N TYR A 454 39.26 1.69 -22.88
CA TYR A 454 38.30 2.64 -23.45
C TYR A 454 37.60 2.08 -24.67
N ARG A 455 38.36 1.42 -25.56
CA ARG A 455 37.79 0.72 -26.71
C ARG A 455 36.79 -0.33 -26.28
N ALA A 456 37.13 -1.18 -25.30
CA ALA A 456 36.24 -2.21 -24.79
C ALA A 456 34.96 -1.64 -24.14
N LEU A 457 35.08 -0.56 -23.35
CA LEU A 457 33.92 0.12 -22.76
C LEU A 457 33.02 0.74 -23.85
N ALA A 458 33.62 1.41 -24.83
CA ALA A 458 32.91 2.05 -25.92
C ALA A 458 32.22 1.02 -26.84
N GLU A 459 32.88 -0.08 -27.21
CA GLU A 459 32.29 -1.17 -27.99
C GLU A 459 31.07 -1.79 -27.30
N ARG A 460 31.15 -2.01 -25.98
CA ARG A 460 30.01 -2.49 -25.17
C ARG A 460 28.86 -1.49 -25.18
N ALA A 461 29.15 -0.21 -25.02
CA ALA A 461 28.15 0.84 -25.07
C ALA A 461 27.53 0.99 -26.48
N VAL A 462 28.33 0.94 -27.55
CA VAL A 462 27.85 0.90 -28.95
C VAL A 462 26.94 -0.30 -29.16
N THR A 463 27.28 -1.47 -28.64
CA THR A 463 26.46 -2.68 -28.76
C THR A 463 25.15 -2.57 -27.98
N ARG A 464 25.18 -1.98 -26.78
CA ARG A 464 23.99 -1.70 -25.96
C ARG A 464 23.02 -0.76 -26.70
N LEU A 465 23.55 0.31 -27.30
CA LEU A 465 22.79 1.39 -27.92
C LEU A 465 22.42 1.15 -29.40
N SER A 466 23.19 0.34 -30.14
CA SER A 466 22.94 0.02 -31.57
C SER A 466 22.06 -1.22 -31.76
N ALA A 467 21.71 -1.93 -30.69
CA ALA A 467 20.72 -2.99 -30.78
C ALA A 467 19.37 -2.38 -31.22
N PRO A 468 18.66 -2.97 -32.21
CA PRO A 468 17.33 -2.49 -32.58
C PRO A 468 16.47 -2.38 -31.32
N SER A 469 15.79 -1.24 -31.20
CA SER A 469 15.03 -0.86 -30.01
C SER A 469 13.89 -1.84 -29.74
N SER A 470 14.20 -2.94 -29.07
CA SER A 470 13.38 -3.43 -27.96
C SER A 470 14.10 -2.92 -26.71
N GLY A 471 13.62 -1.82 -26.13
CA GLY A 471 14.34 -1.04 -25.12
C GLY A 471 15.06 -1.86 -24.04
N GLY A 472 16.33 -1.49 -23.77
CA GLY A 472 17.10 -1.84 -22.56
C GLY A 472 18.01 -3.09 -22.63
N LYS A 473 19.34 -2.89 -22.59
CA LYS A 473 20.41 -3.92 -22.43
C LYS A 473 21.39 -3.50 -21.32
N ALA A 474 22.05 -4.45 -20.65
CA ALA A 474 23.39 -4.25 -20.03
C ALA A 474 24.17 -5.58 -19.81
N SER A 475 25.49 -5.57 -20.09
CA SER A 475 26.59 -6.37 -19.47
C SER A 475 27.96 -5.69 -19.84
N SER A 476 29.11 -5.76 -19.13
CA SER A 476 29.60 -6.54 -17.98
C SER A 476 30.87 -5.95 -17.29
N ARG A 477 31.27 -6.52 -16.13
CA ARG A 477 32.36 -6.15 -15.19
C ARG A 477 33.59 -7.11 -15.25
N PRO A 478 34.73 -6.88 -14.55
CA PRO A 478 35.89 -7.78 -14.53
C PRO A 478 35.62 -9.15 -13.86
N ARG A 479 36.40 -10.16 -14.25
CA ARG A 479 36.14 -11.60 -14.03
C ARG A 479 36.55 -12.04 -12.60
N VAL A 480 35.62 -12.61 -11.83
CA VAL A 480 35.86 -13.23 -10.51
C VAL A 480 36.19 -14.72 -10.71
N SER A 481 37.21 -15.25 -10.03
CA SER A 481 37.59 -16.67 -10.11
C SER A 481 36.62 -17.57 -9.33
N SER A 482 36.55 -18.86 -9.71
CA SER A 482 35.70 -19.84 -9.01
C SER A 482 36.07 -20.01 -7.54
N ALA A 483 37.33 -19.80 -7.17
CA ALA A 483 37.80 -19.83 -5.79
C ALA A 483 37.28 -18.63 -4.97
N GLU A 484 37.34 -17.43 -5.55
CA GLU A 484 36.81 -16.22 -4.92
C GLU A 484 35.29 -16.27 -4.76
N ARG A 485 34.57 -16.83 -5.75
CA ARG A 485 33.12 -17.06 -5.65
C ARG A 485 32.77 -18.04 -4.53
N ARG A 486 33.50 -19.14 -4.42
CA ARG A 486 33.33 -20.11 -3.33
C ARG A 486 33.55 -19.46 -1.97
N GLU A 487 34.61 -18.67 -1.81
CA GLU A 487 34.93 -18.02 -0.55
C GLU A 487 33.88 -16.96 -0.18
N ALA A 488 33.43 -16.16 -1.14
CA ALA A 488 32.36 -15.18 -0.95
C ALA A 488 31.05 -15.85 -0.54
N LEU A 489 30.68 -16.98 -1.18
CA LEU A 489 29.52 -17.78 -0.80
C LEU A 489 29.66 -18.35 0.61
N ALA A 490 30.82 -18.93 0.96
CA ALA A 490 31.04 -19.49 2.29
C ALA A 490 30.86 -18.43 3.41
N LYS A 491 31.26 -17.18 3.15
CA LYS A 491 31.10 -16.05 4.08
C LYS A 491 29.66 -15.53 4.17
N SER A 492 28.83 -15.75 3.15
CA SER A 492 27.44 -15.27 3.10
C SER A 492 26.42 -16.27 3.65
N LEU A 493 26.83 -17.51 3.92
CA LEU A 493 25.94 -18.52 4.46
C LEU A 493 25.50 -18.19 5.90
N PRO A 494 24.23 -18.46 6.27
CA PRO A 494 23.72 -18.22 7.62
C PRO A 494 24.49 -18.99 8.70
N SER A 495 24.58 -18.41 9.90
CA SER A 495 25.13 -19.06 11.09
C SER A 495 24.45 -20.41 11.35
N GLY A 496 25.25 -21.45 11.64
CA GLY A 496 24.75 -22.82 11.83
C GLY A 496 24.62 -23.65 10.55
N THR A 497 25.06 -23.13 9.41
CA THR A 497 25.13 -23.85 8.14
C THR A 497 26.56 -23.93 7.62
N ARG A 498 26.89 -25.00 6.91
CA ARG A 498 28.26 -25.30 6.45
C ARG A 498 28.27 -25.60 4.95
N LEU A 499 29.09 -24.88 4.19
CA LEU A 499 29.29 -25.18 2.76
C LEU A 499 30.03 -26.52 2.61
N VAL A 500 29.37 -27.49 1.97
CA VAL A 500 29.90 -28.86 1.79
C VAL A 500 30.74 -28.93 0.53
N VAL A 501 30.19 -28.51 -0.60
CA VAL A 501 30.85 -28.53 -1.91
C VAL A 501 30.24 -27.46 -2.81
N TYR A 502 31.06 -26.87 -3.69
CA TYR A 502 30.68 -25.80 -4.63
C TYR A 502 31.25 -26.11 -6.01
N LEU A 503 30.46 -25.85 -7.06
CA LEU A 503 30.79 -26.07 -8.45
C LEU A 503 30.38 -24.85 -9.29
N ASP A 504 31.36 -24.23 -9.94
CA ASP A 504 31.15 -23.14 -10.92
C ASP A 504 30.85 -23.77 -12.29
N CYS A 505 29.56 -23.88 -12.62
CA CYS A 505 29.09 -24.63 -13.77
C CYS A 505 29.43 -23.86 -15.05
N GLY A 506 30.26 -24.45 -15.90
CA GLY A 506 30.82 -23.78 -17.08
C GLY A 506 32.33 -23.98 -17.14
N PRO A 507 33.15 -23.29 -16.34
CA PRO A 507 34.59 -23.58 -16.28
C PRO A 507 34.90 -24.94 -15.65
N GLN A 508 34.00 -25.47 -14.82
CA GLN A 508 34.15 -26.76 -14.15
C GLN A 508 33.00 -27.69 -14.50
N THR A 509 33.31 -28.98 -14.67
CA THR A 509 32.33 -30.07 -14.80
C THR A 509 32.30 -30.97 -13.57
N ASP A 510 33.22 -30.73 -12.62
CA ASP A 510 33.44 -31.58 -11.46
C ASP A 510 34.11 -30.77 -10.33
N SER A 511 33.69 -31.01 -9.10
CA SER A 511 34.27 -30.42 -7.88
C SER A 511 34.07 -31.34 -6.68
N ALA A 512 35.10 -31.52 -5.86
CA ALA A 512 35.09 -32.34 -4.67
C ALA A 512 35.53 -31.55 -3.43
N SER A 513 34.94 -31.86 -2.28
CA SER A 513 35.35 -31.37 -0.98
C SER A 513 36.47 -32.23 -0.41
N ALA A 514 37.18 -31.69 0.59
CA ALA A 514 38.21 -32.44 1.32
C ALA A 514 37.64 -33.65 2.10
N GLU A 515 36.34 -33.63 2.39
CA GLU A 515 35.62 -34.65 3.16
C GLU A 515 34.95 -35.70 2.26
N GLY A 516 35.21 -35.67 0.96
CA GLY A 516 34.76 -36.69 0.01
C GLY A 516 33.41 -36.42 -0.67
N ALA A 517 32.70 -35.34 -0.30
CA ALA A 517 31.48 -34.93 -0.99
C ALA A 517 31.81 -34.30 -2.36
N ARG A 518 31.09 -34.68 -3.42
CA ARG A 518 31.42 -34.28 -4.80
C ARG A 518 30.18 -33.88 -5.58
N LEU A 519 30.30 -32.85 -6.42
CA LEU A 519 29.32 -32.46 -7.44
C LEU A 519 29.93 -32.64 -8.83
N ARG A 520 29.23 -33.35 -9.71
CA ARG A 520 29.71 -33.63 -11.07
C ARG A 520 28.59 -33.49 -12.10
N VAL A 521 28.79 -32.65 -13.11
CA VAL A 521 27.90 -32.56 -14.28
C VAL A 521 28.09 -33.83 -15.11
N THR A 522 27.12 -34.74 -15.05
CA THR A 522 27.15 -36.02 -15.80
C THR A 522 26.52 -35.88 -17.19
N ARG A 523 25.67 -34.87 -17.39
CA ARG A 523 25.14 -34.47 -18.70
C ARG A 523 25.06 -32.95 -18.79
N GLY A 524 25.69 -32.38 -19.80
CA GLY A 524 25.71 -30.95 -20.04
C GLY A 524 27.08 -30.52 -20.56
N LYS A 525 27.11 -29.55 -21.47
CA LYS A 525 28.31 -28.96 -22.01
C LYS A 525 28.55 -27.60 -21.35
N SER A 526 29.81 -27.30 -21.10
CA SER A 526 30.23 -25.99 -20.65
C SER A 526 30.01 -24.94 -21.74
N TRP A 527 29.48 -23.80 -21.34
CA TRP A 527 29.41 -22.60 -22.16
C TRP A 527 29.76 -21.38 -21.36
N ARG A 528 30.35 -20.40 -22.05
CA ARG A 528 30.74 -19.13 -21.49
C ARG A 528 30.41 -18.05 -22.50
N TRP A 529 29.72 -17.01 -22.04
CA TRP A 529 29.52 -15.82 -22.84
C TRP A 529 30.68 -14.85 -22.61
N ASP A 530 31.26 -14.35 -23.71
CA ASP A 530 32.46 -13.50 -23.67
C ASP A 530 32.17 -12.08 -23.14
N ASP A 531 30.93 -11.65 -23.30
CA ASP A 531 30.41 -10.33 -22.96
C ASP A 531 29.91 -10.21 -21.53
N GLU A 532 29.74 -11.30 -20.77
CA GLU A 532 29.49 -11.29 -19.31
C GLU A 532 30.32 -12.36 -18.62
N PRO A 533 31.45 -12.00 -17.99
CA PRO A 533 32.36 -12.99 -17.42
C PRO A 533 31.79 -13.86 -16.30
N SER A 534 30.70 -13.42 -15.66
CA SER A 534 29.93 -14.22 -14.70
C SER A 534 28.88 -15.12 -15.35
N ALA A 535 28.61 -14.96 -16.66
CA ALA A 535 27.76 -15.83 -17.46
C ALA A 535 28.56 -17.04 -17.94
N THR A 536 28.88 -17.90 -16.99
CA THR A 536 29.28 -19.28 -17.23
C THR A 536 28.10 -20.18 -16.90
N VAL A 537 27.86 -21.18 -17.75
CA VAL A 537 26.83 -22.19 -17.49
C VAL A 537 27.29 -23.58 -17.94
N ALA A 538 26.74 -24.60 -17.33
CA ALA A 538 26.52 -25.88 -18.02
C ALA A 538 25.18 -25.82 -18.75
N PHE A 539 25.11 -26.32 -19.99
CA PHE A 539 23.88 -26.37 -20.78
C PHE A 539 23.66 -27.70 -21.51
N ASP A 540 22.42 -28.08 -21.74
CA ASP A 540 22.04 -29.25 -22.55
C ASP A 540 20.70 -28.99 -23.25
N PRO A 541 20.50 -29.46 -24.50
CA PRO A 541 19.24 -29.26 -25.22
C PRO A 541 18.03 -29.92 -24.55
N VAL A 542 18.21 -30.86 -23.62
CA VAL A 542 17.12 -31.54 -22.92
C VAL A 542 17.19 -31.31 -21.43
N ALA A 543 18.32 -31.64 -20.79
CA ALA A 543 18.49 -31.46 -19.35
C ALA A 543 19.96 -31.45 -18.96
N VAL A 544 20.35 -30.51 -18.09
CA VAL A 544 21.65 -30.57 -17.41
C VAL A 544 21.50 -31.46 -16.20
N VAL A 545 22.26 -32.55 -16.14
CA VAL A 545 22.20 -33.55 -15.07
C VAL A 545 23.47 -33.46 -14.24
N VAL A 546 23.30 -33.35 -12.94
CA VAL A 546 24.39 -33.25 -11.96
C VAL A 546 24.21 -34.34 -10.92
N GLU A 547 25.25 -35.13 -10.69
CA GLU A 547 25.30 -36.08 -9.59
C GLU A 547 26.01 -35.44 -8.40
N ALA A 548 25.39 -35.54 -7.22
CA ALA A 548 26.08 -35.32 -5.96
C ALA A 548 26.32 -36.66 -5.27
N SER A 549 27.52 -36.87 -4.72
CA SER A 549 27.93 -38.10 -4.06
C SER A 549 28.76 -37.83 -2.81
N GLY A 550 28.90 -38.83 -1.94
CA GLY A 550 29.61 -38.69 -0.66
C GLY A 550 28.81 -37.93 0.40
N LEU A 551 27.47 -37.97 0.31
CA LEU A 551 26.56 -37.36 1.27
C LEU A 551 26.20 -38.35 2.39
N ASP A 552 25.99 -37.85 3.60
CA ASP A 552 25.52 -38.64 4.74
C ASP A 552 23.98 -38.64 4.77
N PRO A 553 23.30 -39.78 4.59
CA PRO A 553 21.84 -39.84 4.59
C PRO A 553 21.17 -39.36 5.89
N GLN A 554 21.91 -39.31 7.01
CA GLN A 554 21.38 -38.85 8.30
C GLN A 554 21.42 -37.32 8.44
N LYS A 555 22.19 -36.65 7.59
CA LYS A 555 22.36 -35.19 7.62
C LYS A 555 21.37 -34.50 6.70
N ARG A 556 21.09 -33.24 7.02
CA ARG A 556 20.19 -32.39 6.23
C ARG A 556 21.01 -31.50 5.32
N TYR A 557 20.69 -31.55 4.03
CA TYR A 557 21.34 -30.75 3.01
C TYR A 557 20.36 -29.81 2.32
N ARG A 558 20.88 -28.67 1.87
CA ARG A 558 20.20 -27.77 0.94
C ARG A 558 21.01 -27.66 -0.34
N LEU A 559 20.30 -27.68 -1.45
CA LEU A 559 20.83 -27.39 -2.77
C LEU A 559 20.72 -25.89 -3.02
N GLY A 560 21.86 -25.23 -3.13
CA GLY A 560 21.92 -23.87 -3.64
C GLY A 560 22.38 -23.87 -5.10
N PHE A 561 21.82 -22.99 -5.91
CA PHE A 561 22.26 -22.81 -7.29
C PHE A 561 21.93 -21.42 -7.81
N THR A 562 22.62 -21.03 -8.88
CA THR A 562 22.25 -19.87 -9.67
C THR A 562 21.89 -20.27 -11.09
N TRP A 563 20.95 -19.53 -11.66
CA TRP A 563 20.58 -19.65 -13.06
C TRP A 563 20.07 -18.33 -13.61
N TRP A 564 20.05 -18.20 -14.93
CA TRP A 564 19.55 -17.04 -15.63
C TRP A 564 19.50 -17.30 -17.13
N ASP A 565 18.68 -16.51 -17.80
CA ASP A 565 18.58 -16.48 -19.26
C ASP A 565 19.40 -15.32 -19.79
N TYR A 566 20.72 -15.48 -19.76
CA TYR A 566 21.67 -14.42 -20.08
C TYR A 566 21.45 -13.85 -21.49
N ASP A 567 21.36 -14.73 -22.49
CA ASP A 567 21.12 -14.35 -23.89
C ASP A 567 19.64 -13.99 -24.17
N ALA A 568 18.79 -14.00 -23.14
CA ALA A 568 17.37 -13.65 -23.17
C ALA A 568 16.57 -14.43 -24.22
N ASN A 569 16.87 -15.72 -24.42
CA ASN A 569 16.22 -16.54 -25.44
C ASN A 569 14.87 -17.16 -25.01
N GLY A 570 14.35 -16.75 -23.84
CA GLY A 570 13.07 -17.21 -23.30
C GLY A 570 13.15 -18.55 -22.60
N ARG A 571 14.31 -18.91 -22.02
CA ARG A 571 14.47 -20.18 -21.31
C ARG A 571 13.42 -20.30 -20.21
N ALA A 572 12.81 -21.48 -20.15
CA ALA A 572 12.17 -21.95 -18.95
C ALA A 572 12.66 -23.35 -18.64
N GLN A 573 12.89 -23.63 -17.37
CA GLN A 573 13.34 -24.95 -16.95
C GLN A 573 12.80 -25.28 -15.56
N SER A 574 12.82 -26.55 -15.21
CA SER A 574 12.42 -27.09 -13.90
C SER A 574 13.61 -27.82 -13.27
N VAL A 575 13.60 -27.99 -11.96
CA VAL A 575 14.66 -28.74 -11.22
C VAL A 575 14.05 -29.98 -10.61
N TRP A 576 14.72 -31.12 -10.75
CA TRP A 576 14.23 -32.42 -10.30
C TRP A 576 15.28 -33.20 -9.52
N ILE A 577 14.80 -34.07 -8.64
CA ILE A 577 15.58 -35.20 -8.11
C ILE A 577 14.74 -36.47 -8.31
N GLY A 578 15.22 -37.35 -9.18
CA GLY A 578 14.42 -38.50 -9.66
C GLY A 578 13.11 -38.05 -10.30
N ASP A 579 11.98 -38.58 -9.79
CA ASP A 579 10.63 -38.21 -10.25
C ASP A 579 10.05 -36.99 -9.51
N ARG A 580 10.78 -36.41 -8.56
CA ARG A 580 10.30 -35.27 -7.77
C ARG A 580 10.79 -33.96 -8.36
N ARG A 581 9.85 -33.09 -8.72
CA ARG A 581 10.14 -31.73 -9.16
C ARG A 581 10.33 -30.83 -7.92
N LEU A 582 11.55 -30.33 -7.74
CA LEU A 582 11.92 -29.40 -6.66
C LEU A 582 11.59 -27.95 -7.00
N ILE A 583 11.83 -27.55 -8.25
CA ILE A 583 11.43 -26.25 -8.78
C ILE A 583 10.60 -26.47 -10.03
N GLU A 584 9.42 -25.85 -10.05
CA GLU A 584 8.48 -25.90 -11.15
C GLU A 584 9.06 -25.29 -12.44
N LYS A 585 8.33 -25.40 -13.56
CA LYS A 585 8.70 -24.68 -14.78
C LYS A 585 8.84 -23.18 -14.47
N THR A 586 10.06 -22.70 -14.43
CA THR A 586 10.40 -21.31 -14.12
C THR A 586 11.02 -20.70 -15.35
N ALA A 587 10.46 -19.56 -15.80
CA ALA A 587 11.15 -18.71 -16.76
C ALA A 587 12.37 -18.10 -16.07
N LEU A 588 13.55 -18.25 -16.66
CA LEU A 588 14.77 -17.77 -16.03
C LEU A 588 14.83 -16.23 -16.15
N PRO A 589 15.40 -15.53 -15.15
CA PRO A 589 15.53 -14.08 -15.16
C PRO A 589 16.43 -13.63 -16.32
N GLN A 590 15.94 -12.65 -17.09
CA GLN A 590 16.64 -12.11 -18.25
C GLN A 590 17.42 -10.84 -17.88
N ARG A 591 18.71 -10.80 -18.22
CA ARG A 591 19.58 -9.60 -18.13
C ARG A 591 19.72 -8.93 -16.74
N GLN A 592 19.22 -9.53 -15.66
CA GLN A 592 19.32 -9.02 -14.27
C GLN A 592 20.47 -9.65 -13.45
N GLY A 593 21.23 -10.58 -14.03
CA GLY A 593 22.22 -11.38 -13.28
C GLY A 593 21.72 -12.80 -12.97
N PRO A 594 22.62 -13.73 -12.58
CA PRO A 594 22.24 -15.02 -12.03
C PRO A 594 21.42 -14.81 -10.75
N VAL A 595 20.25 -15.44 -10.64
CA VAL A 595 19.47 -15.43 -9.39
C VAL A 595 19.81 -16.66 -8.58
N THR A 596 20.11 -16.43 -7.30
CA THR A 596 20.36 -17.48 -6.32
C THR A 596 19.05 -18.08 -5.82
N LEU A 597 18.95 -19.40 -5.90
CA LEU A 597 17.91 -20.19 -5.27
C LEU A 597 18.55 -21.17 -4.30
N THR A 598 17.89 -21.40 -3.17
CA THR A 598 18.25 -22.44 -2.22
C THR A 598 17.03 -23.26 -1.88
N VAL A 599 17.12 -24.58 -2.09
CA VAL A 599 16.02 -25.52 -1.82
C VAL A 599 16.49 -26.64 -0.90
N PRO A 600 15.66 -27.10 0.05
CA PRO A 600 16.00 -28.26 0.86
C PRO A 600 16.05 -29.52 -0.01
N ILE A 601 17.06 -30.35 0.19
CA ILE A 601 17.09 -31.70 -0.39
C ILE A 601 16.26 -32.61 0.51
N PRO A 602 15.23 -33.29 -0.01
CA PRO A 602 14.49 -34.27 0.78
C PRO A 602 15.44 -35.35 1.31
N ALA A 603 15.41 -35.64 2.61
CA ALA A 603 16.34 -36.59 3.22
C ALA A 603 16.26 -37.99 2.60
N ASP A 604 15.06 -38.40 2.19
CA ASP A 604 14.79 -39.68 1.53
C ASP A 604 15.19 -39.71 0.04
N ALA A 605 15.62 -38.59 -0.52
CA ALA A 605 16.18 -38.52 -1.86
C ALA A 605 17.64 -38.98 -1.91
N ILE A 606 18.36 -38.92 -0.77
CA ILE A 606 19.76 -39.38 -0.65
C ILE A 606 19.76 -40.90 -0.51
N ARG A 607 20.11 -41.60 -1.59
CA ARG A 607 20.20 -43.07 -1.61
C ARG A 607 21.65 -43.47 -1.78
N GLU A 608 22.17 -44.29 -0.87
CA GLU A 608 23.57 -44.72 -0.86
C GLU A 608 24.57 -43.53 -0.88
N GLY A 609 24.19 -42.43 -0.22
CA GLY A 609 24.97 -41.20 -0.17
C GLY A 609 25.05 -40.43 -1.48
N LYS A 610 24.14 -40.69 -2.43
CA LYS A 610 24.07 -40.03 -3.74
C LYS A 610 22.71 -39.41 -4.01
N ILE A 611 22.71 -38.35 -4.82
CA ILE A 611 21.53 -37.74 -5.43
C ILE A 611 21.82 -37.36 -6.88
N THR A 612 20.82 -37.48 -7.74
CA THR A 612 20.87 -36.99 -9.11
C THR A 612 19.93 -35.79 -9.23
N ILE A 613 20.47 -34.66 -9.66
CA ILE A 613 19.76 -33.40 -9.83
C ILE A 613 19.66 -33.10 -11.32
N GLU A 614 18.46 -32.83 -11.81
CA GLU A 614 18.25 -32.52 -13.22
C GLU A 614 17.62 -31.14 -13.40
N PHE A 615 18.29 -30.28 -14.16
CA PHE A 615 17.74 -29.04 -14.67
C PHE A 615 17.14 -29.32 -16.05
N ARG A 616 15.84 -29.55 -16.12
CA ARG A 616 15.14 -29.99 -17.34
C ARG A 616 14.59 -28.82 -18.12
N ARG A 617 14.83 -28.79 -19.43
CA ARG A 617 14.33 -27.75 -20.33
C ARG A 617 12.81 -27.87 -20.46
N GLU A 618 12.11 -26.77 -20.19
CA GLU A 618 10.65 -26.66 -20.25
C GLU A 618 10.18 -25.67 -21.34
N ALA A 619 11.07 -24.80 -21.84
CA ALA A 619 10.87 -23.92 -22.99
C ALA A 619 12.22 -23.44 -23.57
N ALA A 620 12.20 -22.89 -24.79
CA ALA A 620 13.37 -22.51 -25.59
C ALA A 620 14.26 -23.69 -26.00
N SER A 621 15.53 -23.44 -26.33
CA SER A 621 16.40 -24.43 -27.01
C SER A 621 17.16 -25.36 -26.06
N ASN A 622 17.51 -24.92 -24.84
CA ASN A 622 18.33 -25.69 -23.88
C ASN A 622 18.04 -25.33 -22.40
N ALA A 623 18.41 -26.22 -21.49
CA ALA A 623 18.47 -25.95 -20.04
C ALA A 623 19.86 -25.45 -19.64
N VAL A 624 19.97 -24.62 -18.60
CA VAL A 624 21.24 -24.03 -18.14
C VAL A 624 21.35 -23.95 -16.62
N VAL A 625 22.55 -24.11 -16.05
CA VAL A 625 22.83 -23.80 -14.64
C VAL A 625 24.18 -23.11 -14.53
N SER A 626 24.28 -22.04 -13.75
CA SER A 626 25.49 -21.21 -13.64
C SER A 626 26.39 -21.63 -12.50
N GLU A 627 25.85 -21.82 -11.31
CA GLU A 627 26.61 -22.27 -10.14
C GLU A 627 25.75 -23.25 -9.35
N LEU A 628 26.40 -24.19 -8.66
CA LEU A 628 25.73 -25.22 -7.86
C LEU A 628 26.53 -25.52 -6.59
N TRP A 629 25.87 -25.63 -5.45
CA TRP A 629 26.51 -25.97 -4.19
C TRP A 629 25.58 -26.72 -3.24
N LEU A 630 26.19 -27.40 -2.28
CA LEU A 630 25.50 -28.07 -1.18
C LEU A 630 25.87 -27.44 0.16
N VAL A 631 24.86 -27.22 0.99
CA VAL A 631 25.00 -26.72 2.34
C VAL A 631 24.46 -27.77 3.31
N GLU A 632 25.19 -28.04 4.40
CA GLU A 632 24.79 -28.90 5.50
C GLU A 632 24.36 -28.06 6.70
N ASP A 633 23.29 -28.48 7.38
CA ASP A 633 22.81 -27.84 8.61
C ASP A 633 23.52 -28.45 9.83
N ALA A 634 24.34 -27.66 10.55
CA ALA A 634 25.27 -28.13 11.56
C ALA A 634 24.64 -28.41 12.95
N THR A 635 23.35 -28.13 13.15
CA THR A 635 22.67 -28.20 14.47
C THR A 635 21.78 -29.43 14.69
N ALA A 636 21.85 -30.45 13.84
CA ALA A 636 20.98 -31.61 13.93
C ALA A 636 21.66 -32.83 14.60
N VAL A 637 21.87 -32.78 15.92
CA VAL A 637 22.04 -33.99 16.75
C VAL A 637 21.26 -33.83 18.06
N SER A 638 20.24 -34.70 18.24
CA SER A 638 19.43 -35.03 19.43
C SER A 638 18.87 -33.85 20.25
N GLU A 639 17.56 -33.72 20.50
CA GLU A 639 16.65 -34.66 21.16
C GLU A 639 15.18 -34.22 20.95
N SER A 640 14.26 -35.12 21.30
CA SER A 640 12.79 -35.04 21.28
C SER A 640 12.09 -35.30 19.94
N ARG A 641 11.50 -36.50 19.87
CA ARG A 641 10.35 -36.81 19.03
C ARG A 641 9.18 -35.97 19.57
N ASP A 642 8.39 -35.43 18.65
CA ASP A 642 7.22 -34.55 18.87
C ASP A 642 7.56 -33.06 19.05
N ASN A 643 7.90 -32.39 17.95
CA ASN A 643 7.36 -31.07 17.58
C ASN A 643 7.85 -30.66 16.18
N GLU A 644 6.89 -30.48 15.28
CA GLU A 644 7.08 -30.09 13.88
C GLU A 644 7.63 -28.66 13.77
N ILE A 645 8.65 -28.47 12.93
CA ILE A 645 9.00 -27.16 12.36
C ILE A 645 7.90 -26.85 11.32
N PRO A 646 7.10 -25.77 11.43
CA PRO A 646 6.03 -25.52 10.47
C PRO A 646 6.63 -25.18 9.10
N ALA A 647 6.50 -26.12 8.18
CA ALA A 647 6.78 -25.90 6.78
C ALA A 647 5.86 -24.79 6.21
N LEU A 648 6.28 -24.16 5.11
CA LEU A 648 5.45 -23.39 4.17
C LEU A 648 4.36 -24.28 3.50
N MET A 649 3.79 -25.24 4.22
CA MET A 649 2.77 -26.17 3.74
C MET A 649 1.39 -25.72 4.21
N PRO A 650 0.48 -25.41 3.28
CA PRO A 650 -0.90 -25.17 3.61
C PRO A 650 -1.49 -26.37 4.36
N LEU A 651 -2.16 -26.10 5.49
CA LEU A 651 -2.81 -27.10 6.31
C LEU A 651 -4.21 -27.38 5.76
N VAL A 652 -4.50 -28.62 5.39
CA VAL A 652 -5.84 -29.03 5.00
C VAL A 652 -6.75 -28.94 6.23
N LYS A 653 -7.84 -28.18 6.13
CA LYS A 653 -8.83 -27.94 7.17
C LYS A 653 -10.18 -28.60 6.89
N ALA A 654 -10.52 -28.88 5.64
CA ALA A 654 -11.78 -29.56 5.27
C ALA A 654 -11.64 -30.38 3.98
N ASN A 655 -12.43 -31.46 3.89
CA ASN A 655 -12.61 -32.34 2.71
C ASN A 655 -11.30 -32.74 2.00
N ALA A 656 -10.35 -33.29 2.75
CA ALA A 656 -9.12 -33.83 2.15
C ALA A 656 -9.45 -34.82 1.02
N GLY A 657 -8.85 -34.63 -0.15
CA GLY A 657 -9.07 -35.43 -1.35
C GLY A 657 -10.24 -35.00 -2.25
N ALA A 658 -10.92 -33.89 -1.95
CA ALA A 658 -11.99 -33.40 -2.81
C ALA A 658 -11.48 -32.98 -4.21
N PRO A 659 -12.33 -33.01 -5.26
CA PRO A 659 -11.90 -32.80 -6.65
C PRO A 659 -11.38 -31.38 -6.94
N LYS A 660 -11.78 -30.39 -6.15
CA LYS A 660 -11.35 -28.99 -6.32
C LYS A 660 -10.66 -28.49 -5.07
N LYS A 661 -9.58 -27.72 -5.23
CA LYS A 661 -8.75 -27.25 -4.12
C LYS A 661 -8.86 -25.75 -3.91
N ALA A 662 -9.27 -25.34 -2.72
CA ALA A 662 -9.32 -23.95 -2.28
C ALA A 662 -8.17 -23.67 -1.30
N LEU A 663 -7.41 -22.61 -1.55
CA LEU A 663 -6.39 -22.12 -0.63
C LEU A 663 -6.84 -20.81 -0.01
N ILE A 664 -7.04 -20.79 1.30
CA ILE A 664 -7.16 -19.56 2.07
C ILE A 664 -5.77 -19.06 2.41
N VAL A 665 -5.44 -17.89 1.89
CA VAL A 665 -4.23 -17.16 2.26
C VAL A 665 -4.61 -16.11 3.28
N THR A 666 -4.00 -16.23 4.45
CA THR A 666 -4.16 -15.34 5.58
C THR A 666 -2.79 -15.00 6.14
N GLY A 667 -2.75 -14.30 7.27
CA GLY A 667 -1.51 -13.88 7.92
C GLY A 667 -1.44 -12.37 8.02
N LEU A 668 -0.47 -11.90 8.81
CA LEU A 668 -0.26 -10.50 9.16
C LEU A 668 -1.41 -9.89 9.99
N GLU A 669 -1.15 -9.62 11.26
CA GLU A 669 -2.15 -9.05 12.15
C GLU A 669 -2.44 -7.57 11.85
N TYR A 670 -3.73 -7.24 11.80
CA TYR A 670 -4.24 -5.88 11.74
C TYR A 670 -5.37 -5.74 12.77
N PRO A 671 -5.38 -4.72 13.65
CA PRO A 671 -6.38 -4.60 14.72
C PRO A 671 -7.83 -4.55 14.25
N GLY A 672 -8.09 -4.05 13.04
CA GLY A 672 -9.43 -3.97 12.45
C GLY A 672 -9.87 -5.21 11.66
N HIS A 673 -9.04 -6.28 11.59
CA HIS A 673 -9.43 -7.52 10.94
C HIS A 673 -8.73 -8.73 11.59
N LYS A 674 -9.49 -9.45 12.42
CA LYS A 674 -8.98 -10.56 13.23
C LYS A 674 -8.97 -11.87 12.45
N TRP A 675 -8.00 -12.02 11.55
CA TRP A 675 -7.94 -13.19 10.68
C TRP A 675 -7.84 -14.53 11.42
N ARG A 676 -7.27 -14.56 12.64
CA ARG A 676 -7.22 -15.77 13.49
C ARG A 676 -8.61 -16.26 13.89
N GLU A 677 -9.60 -15.37 13.93
CA GLU A 677 -11.00 -15.70 14.20
C GLU A 677 -11.75 -15.97 12.89
N THR A 678 -11.52 -15.18 11.83
CA THR A 678 -12.29 -15.30 10.58
C THR A 678 -11.82 -16.43 9.66
N ALA A 679 -10.51 -16.76 9.62
CA ALA A 679 -9.98 -17.79 8.74
C ALA A 679 -10.48 -19.22 9.06
N PRO A 680 -10.57 -19.65 10.33
CA PRO A 680 -11.19 -20.95 10.67
C PRO A 680 -12.66 -21.03 10.26
N LEU A 681 -13.44 -19.97 10.51
CA LEU A 681 -14.86 -19.91 10.13
C LEU A 681 -15.04 -19.92 8.60
N LEU A 682 -14.17 -19.22 7.88
CA LEU A 682 -14.16 -19.21 6.43
C LEU A 682 -13.81 -20.60 5.87
N ALA A 683 -12.85 -21.30 6.49
CA ALA A 683 -12.50 -22.66 6.12
C ALA A 683 -13.66 -23.64 6.34
N GLU A 684 -14.36 -23.54 7.47
CA GLU A 684 -15.58 -24.32 7.76
C GLU A 684 -16.68 -24.00 6.73
N THR A 685 -16.90 -22.71 6.45
CA THR A 685 -17.94 -22.23 5.53
C THR A 685 -17.73 -22.74 4.11
N ILE A 686 -16.51 -22.64 3.60
CA ILE A 686 -16.17 -23.14 2.26
C ILE A 686 -16.20 -24.68 2.27
N GLY A 687 -15.70 -25.31 3.34
CA GLY A 687 -15.68 -26.76 3.52
C GLY A 687 -17.06 -27.41 3.63
N ALA A 688 -18.13 -26.63 3.85
CA ALA A 688 -19.49 -27.14 3.77
C ALA A 688 -19.87 -27.60 2.34
N ASP A 689 -19.14 -27.16 1.30
CA ASP A 689 -19.22 -27.76 -0.04
C ASP A 689 -18.19 -28.91 -0.13
N ASN A 690 -18.67 -30.15 -0.05
CA ASN A 690 -17.85 -31.36 -0.04
C ASN A 690 -17.01 -31.58 -1.32
N ARG A 691 -17.23 -30.79 -2.37
CA ARG A 691 -16.44 -30.80 -3.61
C ARG A 691 -15.14 -30.00 -3.48
N LEU A 692 -14.98 -29.21 -2.41
CA LEU A 692 -13.83 -28.33 -2.16
C LEU A 692 -12.98 -28.83 -0.99
N GLU A 693 -11.73 -29.21 -1.28
CA GLU A 693 -10.67 -29.40 -0.30
C GLU A 693 -10.18 -28.02 0.11
N VAL A 694 -10.24 -27.69 1.39
CA VAL A 694 -9.90 -26.36 1.88
C VAL A 694 -8.60 -26.42 2.67
N SER A 695 -7.60 -25.68 2.21
CA SER A 695 -6.31 -25.53 2.89
C SER A 695 -6.13 -24.09 3.36
N VAL A 696 -5.43 -23.90 4.48
CA VAL A 696 -5.09 -22.58 5.01
C VAL A 696 -3.57 -22.42 5.07
N VAL A 697 -3.07 -21.27 4.64
CA VAL A 697 -1.67 -20.85 4.84
C VAL A 697 -1.63 -19.47 5.50
N GLU A 698 -0.82 -19.35 6.56
CA GLU A 698 -0.68 -18.11 7.35
C GLU A 698 0.51 -17.26 6.92
N GLN A 699 1.24 -17.71 5.90
CA GLN A 699 2.46 -17.10 5.36
C GLN A 699 2.14 -16.60 3.94
N PRO A 700 1.85 -15.30 3.76
CA PRO A 700 1.49 -14.71 2.47
C PRO A 700 2.56 -14.88 1.37
N GLU A 701 3.81 -15.17 1.75
CA GLU A 701 4.90 -15.54 0.84
C GLU A 701 4.55 -16.73 -0.05
N PHE A 702 3.62 -17.60 0.40
CA PHE A 702 3.09 -18.69 -0.44
C PHE A 702 2.43 -18.18 -1.73
N LEU A 703 1.96 -16.93 -1.78
CA LEU A 703 1.44 -16.32 -3.01
C LEU A 703 2.50 -16.20 -4.11
N ALA A 704 3.78 -16.11 -3.76
CA ALA A 704 4.88 -16.14 -4.72
C ALA A 704 5.25 -17.57 -5.15
N SER A 705 4.75 -18.59 -4.44
CA SER A 705 5.04 -20.00 -4.70
C SER A 705 4.40 -20.47 -5.99
N PRO A 706 5.12 -21.23 -6.85
CA PRO A 706 4.51 -21.84 -8.02
C PRO A 706 3.45 -22.90 -7.64
N LYS A 707 3.50 -23.44 -6.41
CA LYS A 707 2.49 -24.35 -5.86
C LYS A 707 1.10 -23.71 -5.76
N LEU A 708 1.00 -22.37 -5.84
CA LEU A 708 -0.28 -21.67 -5.90
C LEU A 708 -1.15 -22.15 -7.08
N ALA A 709 -0.54 -22.54 -8.20
CA ALA A 709 -1.25 -23.04 -9.39
C ALA A 709 -1.90 -24.43 -9.18
N ALA A 710 -1.52 -25.17 -8.14
CA ALA A 710 -2.12 -26.45 -7.78
C ALA A 710 -3.53 -26.30 -7.18
N TYR A 711 -3.89 -25.08 -6.76
CA TYR A 711 -5.22 -24.76 -6.27
C TYR A 711 -6.12 -24.31 -7.41
N ASP A 712 -7.41 -24.65 -7.32
CA ASP A 712 -8.43 -24.22 -8.27
C ASP A 712 -8.93 -22.82 -7.96
N VAL A 713 -8.89 -22.42 -6.68
CA VAL A 713 -9.30 -21.09 -6.21
C VAL A 713 -8.42 -20.62 -5.06
N ILE A 714 -8.02 -19.36 -5.12
CA ILE A 714 -7.25 -18.68 -4.08
C ILE A 714 -8.20 -17.72 -3.36
N VAL A 715 -8.32 -17.85 -2.05
CA VAL A 715 -9.16 -17.03 -1.19
C VAL A 715 -8.25 -16.10 -0.38
N LEU A 716 -8.26 -14.81 -0.71
CA LEU A 716 -7.51 -13.80 0.03
C LEU A 716 -8.32 -13.35 1.24
N ASN A 717 -7.84 -13.75 2.42
CA ASN A 717 -8.19 -13.20 3.71
C ASN A 717 -6.96 -12.46 4.26
N TYR A 718 -6.40 -11.55 3.46
CA TYR A 718 -5.09 -10.93 3.68
C TYR A 718 -5.02 -9.50 3.10
N GLN A 719 -4.30 -8.60 3.80
CA GLN A 719 -3.75 -7.35 3.26
C GLN A 719 -2.35 -7.16 3.84
N ASN A 720 -1.45 -6.52 3.10
CA ASN A 720 -0.07 -6.26 3.54
C ASN A 720 0.04 -5.06 4.49
N HIS A 721 -0.72 -4.98 5.58
CA HIS A 721 -0.82 -3.76 6.40
C HIS A 721 0.53 -3.22 6.90
N ASN A 722 0.87 -1.97 6.56
CA ASN A 722 2.11 -1.27 6.92
C ASN A 722 3.41 -2.04 6.60
N VAL A 723 3.37 -3.01 5.69
CA VAL A 723 4.55 -3.71 5.20
C VAL A 723 4.53 -3.81 3.67
N SER A 724 5.68 -4.06 3.07
CA SER A 724 5.73 -4.36 1.63
C SER A 724 5.08 -5.72 1.36
N PRO A 725 4.31 -5.89 0.28
CA PRO A 725 3.80 -7.19 -0.11
C PRO A 725 4.97 -8.13 -0.47
N PRO A 726 4.82 -9.46 -0.30
CA PRO A 726 5.89 -10.39 -0.65
C PRO A 726 6.32 -10.27 -2.10
N GLU A 727 7.63 -10.32 -2.34
CA GLU A 727 8.21 -10.17 -3.67
C GLU A 727 7.67 -11.26 -4.62
N GLY A 728 7.24 -10.87 -5.83
CA GLY A 728 6.69 -11.79 -6.82
C GLY A 728 5.26 -12.31 -6.54
N ALA A 729 4.69 -12.10 -5.35
CA ALA A 729 3.37 -12.60 -4.99
C ALA A 729 2.26 -12.07 -5.91
N LEU A 730 2.22 -10.76 -6.17
CA LEU A 730 1.19 -10.17 -7.03
C LEU A 730 1.30 -10.67 -8.46
N ALA A 731 2.51 -10.71 -9.01
CA ALA A 731 2.76 -11.17 -10.37
C ALA A 731 2.32 -12.64 -10.53
N ASN A 732 2.65 -13.50 -9.57
CA ASN A 732 2.26 -14.91 -9.59
C ASN A 732 0.75 -15.10 -9.40
N LEU A 733 0.13 -14.39 -8.46
CA LEU A 733 -1.32 -14.41 -8.25
C LEU A 733 -2.07 -13.98 -9.51
N LYS A 734 -1.70 -12.84 -10.10
CA LYS A 734 -2.28 -12.34 -11.35
C LYS A 734 -2.15 -13.38 -12.46
N ARG A 735 -0.96 -13.96 -12.63
CA ARG A 735 -0.70 -14.99 -13.64
C ARG A 735 -1.58 -16.23 -13.47
N VAL A 736 -1.71 -16.78 -12.25
CA VAL A 736 -2.54 -18.00 -12.05
C VAL A 736 -4.02 -17.71 -12.26
N VAL A 737 -4.49 -16.54 -11.83
CA VAL A 737 -5.88 -16.11 -12.02
C VAL A 737 -6.18 -15.93 -13.51
N GLU A 738 -5.36 -15.16 -14.24
CA GLU A 738 -5.54 -14.96 -15.68
C GLU A 738 -5.43 -16.26 -16.50
N ALA A 739 -4.67 -17.24 -16.00
CA ALA A 739 -4.54 -18.57 -16.60
C ALA A 739 -5.76 -19.48 -16.37
N GLY A 740 -6.76 -19.08 -15.58
CA GLY A 740 -8.00 -19.83 -15.39
C GLY A 740 -8.31 -20.25 -13.97
N LYS A 741 -7.49 -19.86 -12.98
CA LYS A 741 -7.78 -20.13 -11.56
C LYS A 741 -8.76 -19.10 -10.99
N GLY A 742 -9.45 -19.51 -9.94
CA GLY A 742 -10.36 -18.66 -9.20
C GLY A 742 -9.65 -17.72 -8.24
N LEU A 743 -10.21 -16.55 -8.01
CA LEU A 743 -9.83 -15.64 -6.94
C LEU A 743 -11.07 -15.28 -6.11
N VAL A 744 -10.95 -15.31 -4.80
CA VAL A 744 -11.97 -14.81 -3.87
C VAL A 744 -11.35 -13.75 -2.99
N LEU A 745 -11.98 -12.57 -2.91
CA LEU A 745 -11.57 -11.51 -2.00
C LEU A 745 -12.57 -11.39 -0.86
N VAL A 746 -12.05 -11.37 0.37
CA VAL A 746 -12.81 -11.25 1.61
C VAL A 746 -12.60 -9.88 2.21
N HIS A 747 -13.68 -9.08 2.30
CA HIS A 747 -13.74 -7.82 3.05
C HIS A 747 -12.51 -6.91 2.86
N PHE A 748 -11.54 -6.99 3.78
CA PHE A 748 -10.33 -6.16 3.80
C PHE A 748 -9.32 -6.48 2.68
N ALA A 749 -9.43 -7.63 2.01
CA ALA A 749 -8.55 -8.03 0.92
C ALA A 749 -8.60 -7.08 -0.29
N CYS A 750 -9.61 -6.22 -0.39
CA CYS A 750 -9.66 -5.14 -1.37
C CYS A 750 -8.50 -4.13 -1.24
N GLY A 751 -7.81 -4.10 -0.09
CA GLY A 751 -6.62 -3.31 0.17
C GLY A 751 -5.30 -4.08 0.04
N ALA A 752 -5.30 -5.33 -0.45
CA ALA A 752 -4.08 -6.08 -0.64
C ALA A 752 -3.20 -5.50 -1.75
N PHE A 753 -1.89 -5.74 -1.65
CA PHE A 753 -0.86 -5.21 -2.54
C PHE A 753 -0.85 -3.67 -2.63
N MET A 754 -1.02 -3.03 -1.47
CA MET A 754 -0.94 -1.58 -1.32
C MET A 754 0.50 -1.13 -1.08
N ASP A 755 0.89 -0.04 -1.73
CA ASP A 755 2.05 0.75 -1.34
C ASP A 755 1.65 1.70 -0.20
N TRP A 756 2.01 1.36 1.04
CA TRP A 756 1.58 2.10 2.25
C TRP A 756 2.06 3.55 2.33
N PRO A 757 3.32 3.89 1.97
CA PRO A 757 3.77 5.27 1.83
C PRO A 757 2.85 6.15 0.99
N THR A 758 2.33 5.62 -0.13
CA THR A 758 1.47 6.38 -1.06
C THR A 758 -0.01 6.04 -0.91
N LYS A 759 -0.36 5.08 -0.06
CA LYS A 759 -1.70 4.48 0.11
C LYS A 759 -2.37 4.07 -1.20
N THR A 760 -1.56 3.65 -2.18
CA THR A 760 -2.03 3.31 -3.52
C THR A 760 -2.03 1.80 -3.71
N VAL A 761 -3.18 1.23 -4.06
CA VAL A 761 -3.28 -0.19 -4.41
C VAL A 761 -2.76 -0.41 -5.83
N SER A 762 -1.99 -1.50 -6.03
CA SER A 762 -1.41 -1.81 -7.34
C SER A 762 -2.46 -1.92 -8.45
N LYS A 763 -2.18 -1.30 -9.60
CA LYS A 763 -3.02 -1.41 -10.80
C LYS A 763 -3.15 -2.87 -11.27
N ASP A 764 -2.09 -3.66 -11.15
CA ASP A 764 -2.13 -5.08 -11.51
C ASP A 764 -3.08 -5.89 -10.63
N PHE A 765 -3.20 -5.50 -9.35
CA PHE A 765 -4.17 -6.11 -8.45
C PHE A 765 -5.60 -5.67 -8.79
N LEU A 766 -5.80 -4.38 -9.09
CA LEU A 766 -7.08 -3.86 -9.56
C LEU A 766 -7.61 -4.64 -10.78
N MET A 767 -6.75 -5.01 -11.73
CA MET A 767 -7.15 -5.76 -12.92
C MET A 767 -7.77 -7.13 -12.61
N ILE A 768 -7.36 -7.79 -11.52
CA ILE A 768 -7.89 -9.11 -11.12
C ILE A 768 -8.93 -9.04 -10.01
N ALA A 769 -8.95 -7.96 -9.22
CA ALA A 769 -9.88 -7.74 -8.12
C ALA A 769 -11.16 -6.97 -8.52
N GLY A 770 -11.10 -6.22 -9.63
CA GLY A 770 -12.21 -5.45 -10.20
C GLY A 770 -12.46 -4.11 -9.52
N ARG A 771 -12.48 -4.10 -8.18
CA ARG A 771 -12.51 -2.90 -7.36
C ARG A 771 -11.51 -3.04 -6.22
N VAL A 772 -10.87 -1.94 -5.84
CA VAL A 772 -9.89 -1.91 -4.74
C VAL A 772 -10.15 -0.74 -3.82
N TRP A 773 -9.62 -0.80 -2.60
CA TRP A 773 -9.75 0.28 -1.64
C TRP A 773 -9.10 1.57 -2.14
N ASN A 774 -9.83 2.69 -2.08
CA ASN A 774 -9.31 4.02 -2.42
C ASN A 774 -9.37 4.95 -1.19
N PRO A 775 -8.21 5.44 -0.68
CA PRO A 775 -8.16 6.32 0.49
C PRO A 775 -8.85 7.68 0.28
N ASN A 776 -9.03 8.11 -0.98
CA ASN A 776 -9.63 9.39 -1.33
C ASN A 776 -11.17 9.33 -1.37
N ARG A 777 -11.75 8.14 -1.19
CA ARG A 777 -13.20 7.94 -1.09
C ARG A 777 -13.59 7.74 0.37
N ARG A 778 -14.86 8.01 0.67
CA ARG A 778 -15.42 7.71 2.00
C ARG A 778 -15.32 6.21 2.26
N GLY A 779 -14.69 5.81 3.37
CA GLY A 779 -14.40 4.42 3.75
C GLY A 779 -15.62 3.50 3.69
N HIS A 780 -16.43 3.56 4.74
CA HIS A 780 -17.64 2.78 4.89
C HIS A 780 -18.68 3.57 5.70
N ASP A 781 -19.91 3.10 5.72
CA ASP A 781 -20.89 3.55 6.73
C ASP A 781 -20.46 3.08 8.13
N PRO A 782 -20.94 3.75 9.21
CA PRO A 782 -20.73 3.25 10.56
C PRO A 782 -21.14 1.77 10.69
N TYR A 783 -20.29 0.96 11.31
CA TYR A 783 -20.56 -0.46 11.54
C TYR A 783 -21.96 -0.65 12.13
N GLY A 784 -22.76 -1.53 11.52
CA GLY A 784 -24.14 -1.74 11.94
C GLY A 784 -24.95 -2.58 10.97
N THR A 785 -26.22 -2.79 11.29
CA THR A 785 -27.11 -3.61 10.46
C THR A 785 -27.55 -2.86 9.22
N PHE A 786 -27.48 -3.47 8.05
CA PHE A 786 -28.05 -2.94 6.81
C PHE A 786 -28.59 -4.08 5.93
N MET A 787 -29.50 -3.71 5.02
CA MET A 787 -30.09 -4.62 4.06
C MET A 787 -29.14 -4.80 2.87
N VAL A 788 -28.92 -6.05 2.48
CA VAL A 788 -28.22 -6.45 1.25
C VAL A 788 -29.26 -6.95 0.27
N ASN A 789 -29.37 -6.26 -0.87
CA ASN A 789 -30.32 -6.59 -1.93
C ASN A 789 -29.63 -7.42 -3.02
N ILE A 790 -30.22 -8.56 -3.36
CA ILE A 790 -29.78 -9.41 -4.48
C ILE A 790 -30.24 -8.75 -5.78
N VAL A 791 -29.28 -8.35 -6.63
CA VAL A 791 -29.58 -7.66 -7.90
C VAL A 791 -29.54 -8.57 -9.12
N ASP A 792 -28.84 -9.70 -9.00
CA ASP A 792 -28.84 -10.75 -10.03
C ASP A 792 -29.27 -12.07 -9.39
N ALA A 793 -30.58 -12.32 -9.38
CA ALA A 793 -31.14 -13.55 -8.81
C ALA A 793 -30.95 -14.79 -9.71
N GLN A 794 -30.41 -14.64 -10.93
CA GLN A 794 -30.21 -15.75 -11.87
C GLN A 794 -28.77 -16.29 -11.83
N HIS A 795 -27.82 -15.50 -11.35
CA HIS A 795 -26.43 -15.95 -11.22
C HIS A 795 -26.33 -17.18 -10.29
N PRO A 796 -25.52 -18.20 -10.59
CA PRO A 796 -25.42 -19.42 -9.80
C PRO A 796 -25.10 -19.21 -8.31
N ILE A 797 -24.35 -18.15 -7.99
CA ILE A 797 -24.02 -17.78 -6.60
C ILE A 797 -25.28 -17.36 -5.83
N THR A 798 -26.13 -16.54 -6.42
CA THR A 798 -27.27 -15.86 -5.76
C THR A 798 -28.62 -16.49 -6.09
N LYS A 799 -28.65 -17.52 -6.95
CA LYS A 799 -29.88 -18.21 -7.34
C LYS A 799 -30.66 -18.73 -6.14
N GLY A 800 -31.89 -18.25 -5.99
CA GLY A 800 -32.78 -18.61 -4.88
C GLY A 800 -32.43 -17.98 -3.53
N MET A 801 -31.47 -17.05 -3.48
CA MET A 801 -31.23 -16.25 -2.28
C MET A 801 -32.22 -15.07 -2.24
N ALA A 802 -32.80 -14.83 -1.07
CA ALA A 802 -33.57 -13.62 -0.80
C ALA A 802 -32.63 -12.48 -0.37
N ASP A 803 -33.14 -11.25 -0.42
CA ASP A 803 -32.53 -10.12 0.27
C ASP A 803 -32.38 -10.46 1.77
N PHE A 804 -31.30 -9.97 2.37
CA PHE A 804 -30.98 -10.32 3.75
C PHE A 804 -30.34 -9.16 4.49
N GLU A 805 -30.57 -9.11 5.81
CA GLU A 805 -29.85 -8.19 6.68
C GLU A 805 -28.52 -8.79 7.11
N THR A 806 -27.50 -7.94 7.23
CA THR A 806 -26.23 -8.29 7.88
C THR A 806 -25.77 -7.14 8.78
N THR A 807 -24.98 -7.44 9.81
CA THR A 807 -24.31 -6.44 10.65
C THR A 807 -22.84 -6.41 10.27
N ASP A 808 -22.41 -5.32 9.64
CA ASP A 808 -21.07 -5.23 9.03
C ASP A 808 -20.70 -3.76 8.75
N GLU A 809 -19.60 -3.54 8.02
CA GLU A 809 -19.20 -2.26 7.43
C GLU A 809 -19.65 -2.19 5.95
N LEU A 810 -20.61 -1.31 5.64
CA LEU A 810 -21.02 -1.07 4.25
C LEU A 810 -19.95 -0.23 3.55
N TYR A 811 -19.09 -0.88 2.77
CA TYR A 811 -17.99 -0.22 2.08
C TYR A 811 -18.46 0.71 0.97
N THR A 812 -17.96 1.95 0.99
CA THR A 812 -18.24 3.00 0.00
C THR A 812 -16.99 3.52 -0.71
N CYS A 813 -15.82 2.99 -0.33
CA CYS A 813 -14.50 3.43 -0.80
C CYS A 813 -13.92 2.61 -1.95
N LEU A 814 -14.61 1.56 -2.40
CA LEU A 814 -14.11 0.73 -3.48
C LEU A 814 -14.17 1.46 -4.80
N ASP A 815 -13.05 1.46 -5.52
CA ASP A 815 -12.86 2.16 -6.77
C ASP A 815 -12.27 1.26 -7.85
N GLY A 816 -12.50 1.61 -9.11
CA GLY A 816 -11.97 0.88 -10.26
C GLY A 816 -12.90 0.92 -11.46
N ASP A 817 -12.30 0.97 -12.65
CA ASP A 817 -13.02 1.06 -13.92
C ASP A 817 -13.16 -0.30 -14.62
N VAL A 818 -12.64 -1.38 -14.02
CA VAL A 818 -12.76 -2.74 -14.57
C VAL A 818 -14.25 -3.14 -14.58
N PRO A 819 -14.82 -3.61 -15.70
CA PRO A 819 -16.20 -4.07 -15.71
C PRO A 819 -16.44 -5.22 -14.71
N VAL A 820 -17.48 -5.11 -13.89
CA VAL A 820 -17.89 -6.13 -12.92
C VAL A 820 -19.38 -6.41 -13.06
N GLN A 821 -19.79 -7.64 -12.81
CA GLN A 821 -21.20 -8.02 -12.68
C GLN A 821 -21.57 -7.99 -11.19
N VAL A 822 -22.37 -7.00 -10.81
CA VAL A 822 -22.85 -6.88 -9.42
C VAL A 822 -23.91 -7.94 -9.16
N LEU A 823 -23.74 -8.70 -8.08
CA LEU A 823 -24.65 -9.75 -7.66
C LEU A 823 -25.53 -9.32 -6.48
N ALA A 824 -24.95 -8.54 -5.59
CA ALA A 824 -25.64 -7.92 -4.46
C ALA A 824 -25.14 -6.50 -4.23
N LYS A 825 -26.04 -5.63 -3.76
CA LYS A 825 -25.74 -4.24 -3.37
C LYS A 825 -26.33 -3.91 -2.01
N ALA A 826 -25.90 -2.81 -1.44
CA ALA A 826 -26.56 -2.20 -0.29
C ALA A 826 -26.61 -0.68 -0.49
N THR A 827 -27.68 -0.07 -0.02
CA THR A 827 -27.84 1.39 -0.04
C THR A 827 -27.23 1.98 1.23
N SER A 828 -26.25 2.86 1.07
CA SER A 828 -25.61 3.55 2.18
C SER A 828 -26.63 4.42 2.92
N LYS A 829 -26.59 4.36 4.26
CA LYS A 829 -27.43 5.18 5.14
C LYS A 829 -26.93 6.62 5.22
N VAL A 830 -25.67 6.85 4.86
CA VAL A 830 -25.01 8.16 4.95
C VAL A 830 -25.29 9.01 3.71
N ASP A 831 -25.06 8.48 2.51
CA ASP A 831 -25.19 9.21 1.24
C ASP A 831 -26.30 8.69 0.32
N ARG A 832 -27.05 7.66 0.75
CA ARG A 832 -28.19 7.08 0.02
C ARG A 832 -27.85 6.52 -1.36
N LYS A 833 -26.56 6.27 -1.64
CA LYS A 833 -26.11 5.64 -2.88
C LYS A 833 -26.02 4.13 -2.71
N ASP A 834 -26.24 3.44 -3.82
CA ASP A 834 -26.06 1.99 -3.90
C ASP A 834 -24.59 1.64 -4.11
N TYR A 835 -24.08 0.74 -3.29
CA TYR A 835 -22.72 0.23 -3.38
C TYR A 835 -22.72 -1.28 -3.60
N PRO A 836 -21.86 -1.82 -4.49
CA PRO A 836 -21.71 -3.26 -4.70
C PRO A 836 -21.19 -3.95 -3.43
N MET A 837 -21.93 -4.94 -2.93
CA MET A 837 -21.55 -5.75 -1.76
C MET A 837 -20.94 -7.10 -2.15
N ALA A 838 -21.38 -7.64 -3.29
CA ALA A 838 -20.80 -8.84 -3.89
C ALA A 838 -20.86 -8.72 -5.42
N PHE A 839 -19.76 -9.00 -6.09
CA PHE A 839 -19.66 -8.92 -7.55
C PHE A 839 -18.65 -9.91 -8.09
N VAL A 840 -18.73 -10.17 -9.40
CA VAL A 840 -17.82 -11.07 -10.12
C VAL A 840 -17.20 -10.39 -11.32
N LEU A 841 -16.03 -10.89 -11.72
CA LEU A 841 -15.35 -10.52 -12.96
C LEU A 841 -14.56 -11.72 -13.51
N ARG A 842 -14.10 -11.59 -14.76
CA ARG A 842 -13.35 -12.63 -15.47
C ARG A 842 -12.04 -12.09 -16.02
N PRO A 843 -11.01 -11.95 -15.17
CA PRO A 843 -9.66 -11.57 -15.62
C PRO A 843 -9.04 -12.71 -16.44
N GLY A 844 -8.77 -12.47 -17.72
CA GLY A 844 -8.30 -13.52 -18.64
C GLY A 844 -9.28 -14.70 -18.70
N ASN A 845 -8.78 -15.92 -18.43
CA ASN A 845 -9.62 -17.12 -18.35
C ASN A 845 -10.14 -17.39 -16.92
N GLY A 846 -9.75 -16.57 -15.95
CA GLY A 846 -10.06 -16.73 -14.53
C GLY A 846 -11.49 -16.33 -14.16
N ARG A 847 -11.82 -16.57 -12.89
CA ARG A 847 -13.07 -16.18 -12.26
C ARG A 847 -12.79 -15.55 -10.91
N THR A 848 -13.08 -14.27 -10.76
CA THR A 848 -12.96 -13.60 -9.46
C THR A 848 -14.34 -13.37 -8.86
N PHE A 849 -14.51 -13.76 -7.60
CA PHE A 849 -15.63 -13.37 -6.75
C PHE A 849 -15.12 -12.42 -5.66
N HIS A 850 -15.67 -11.23 -5.57
CA HIS A 850 -15.29 -10.25 -4.57
C HIS A 850 -16.50 -9.94 -3.71
N CYS A 851 -16.40 -10.19 -2.41
CA CYS A 851 -17.42 -9.79 -1.44
C CYS A 851 -16.76 -8.93 -0.36
N VAL A 852 -17.32 -7.73 -0.15
CA VAL A 852 -16.80 -6.75 0.81
C VAL A 852 -17.39 -6.95 2.21
N LEU A 853 -18.23 -7.96 2.41
CA LEU A 853 -18.79 -8.33 3.72
C LEU A 853 -17.83 -9.26 4.45
N GLY A 854 -17.90 -9.37 5.77
CA GLY A 854 -17.07 -10.27 6.57
C GLY A 854 -16.01 -9.58 7.43
N HIS A 855 -16.30 -8.40 7.99
CA HIS A 855 -15.40 -7.69 8.91
C HIS A 855 -14.93 -8.54 10.11
N ASP A 856 -15.86 -9.29 10.70
CA ASP A 856 -15.63 -10.14 11.87
C ASP A 856 -16.48 -11.42 11.79
N VAL A 857 -16.36 -12.28 12.79
CA VAL A 857 -17.14 -13.53 12.90
C VAL A 857 -18.67 -13.30 12.83
N LYS A 858 -19.16 -12.15 13.31
CA LYS A 858 -20.59 -11.82 13.33
C LYS A 858 -21.11 -11.45 11.94
N ALA A 859 -20.28 -10.78 11.14
CA ALA A 859 -20.59 -10.44 9.75
C ALA A 859 -20.78 -11.70 8.86
N PHE A 860 -20.16 -12.83 9.22
CA PHE A 860 -20.41 -14.14 8.61
C PHE A 860 -21.72 -14.78 9.08
N ASN A 861 -22.83 -14.06 8.96
CA ASN A 861 -24.16 -14.63 9.17
C ASN A 861 -24.51 -15.65 8.06
N PRO A 862 -25.56 -16.48 8.21
CA PRO A 862 -25.82 -17.59 7.27
C PRO A 862 -25.92 -17.18 5.79
N PRO A 863 -26.57 -16.07 5.40
CA PRO A 863 -26.56 -15.59 4.02
C PRO A 863 -25.18 -15.19 3.49
N VAL A 864 -24.36 -14.50 4.29
CA VAL A 864 -22.99 -14.13 3.90
C VAL A 864 -22.10 -15.38 3.77
N ARG A 865 -22.26 -16.35 4.67
CA ARG A 865 -21.58 -17.65 4.57
C ARG A 865 -21.96 -18.38 3.28
N GLU A 866 -23.23 -18.33 2.88
CA GLU A 866 -23.69 -18.94 1.64
C GLU A 866 -23.13 -18.24 0.39
N LEU A 867 -22.98 -16.91 0.42
CA LEU A 867 -22.26 -16.16 -0.63
C LEU A 867 -20.81 -16.64 -0.78
N TYR A 868 -20.06 -16.79 0.32
CA TYR A 868 -18.69 -17.26 0.27
C TYR A 868 -18.56 -18.72 -0.17
N ARG A 869 -19.45 -19.60 0.31
CA ARG A 869 -19.46 -21.01 -0.08
C ARG A 869 -19.72 -21.15 -1.58
N ARG A 870 -20.80 -20.55 -2.10
CA ARG A 870 -21.16 -20.62 -3.52
C ARG A 870 -20.21 -19.83 -4.41
N GLY A 871 -19.75 -18.66 -3.94
CA GLY A 871 -18.79 -17.82 -4.65
C GLY A 871 -17.43 -18.51 -4.84
N THR A 872 -16.95 -19.21 -3.82
CA THR A 872 -15.72 -20.01 -3.90
C THR A 872 -15.88 -21.19 -4.85
N ALA A 873 -17.01 -21.91 -4.78
CA ALA A 873 -17.32 -23.00 -5.71
C ALA A 873 -17.37 -22.50 -7.17
N TRP A 874 -18.09 -21.40 -7.42
CA TRP A 874 -18.16 -20.80 -8.76
C TRP A 874 -16.79 -20.35 -9.28
N ALA A 875 -15.98 -19.72 -8.42
CA ALA A 875 -14.62 -19.31 -8.78
C ALA A 875 -13.71 -20.51 -9.10
N ALA A 876 -13.86 -21.63 -8.39
CA ALA A 876 -13.18 -22.90 -8.67
C ALA A 876 -13.70 -23.62 -9.95
N GLY A 877 -14.83 -23.15 -10.49
CA GLY A 877 -15.47 -23.67 -11.70
C GLY A 877 -16.44 -24.83 -11.48
N LEU A 878 -17.11 -24.86 -10.33
CA LEU A 878 -18.11 -25.85 -9.92
C LEU A 878 -19.57 -25.40 -10.11
#